data_AF-A0A2D7HJJ6-F1
#
_entry.id   AF-A0A2D7HJJ6-F1
#
_cell.length_a   1.000
_cell.length_b   1.000
_cell.length_c   1.000
_cell.angle_alpha   90.00
_cell.angle_beta   90.00
_cell.angle_gamma   90.00
#
_symmetry.space_group_name_H-M   'P 1'
#
loop_
_entity.id
_entity.type
_entity.pdbx_description
1 polymer ?
#
loop_
_entity_poly.entity_id
_entity_poly.type
_entity_poly.pdbx_seq_one_letter_code
_entity_poly.pdbx_strand_id
1 'polypeptide(L)'
;MSVDKYAVCPCGTGKKIKFCCNDSVSELDAVLSMVDGGQVVPALDQLSSILQEHPTAAWALAIRGRLLLDLREYDSLSENADRFIRLQPSNPLALTQRAAAKLFHGEVEDATASMLEALTESGSDVDSFVLDVSSVLAYSLAQRGIFLTARVYATLSMMATGYEGGQASISVLRQMNSAPTISQLMKTVPQPVPRPSDAAWGERYDEAANLLRNNKIDLAEAKFESLRRTVPHEPAILSGLLTCAIWRGDTEAQSDLLKKLSECETLEFEARVRHRAMSALVDPTSAEISIPIMKMFADLENPEQTEMALMANSRFVALPPDLLAGMRTTEDEVPPRCGFQMLDRDEPESLEVLPPIEEVPEAIALVLVYGKQTDREARLEVLDVRKPLLNTVKEGVQDAVGDVELTELQGELLPMLVACQPAVAMIRFQAKPAEAEKLQNSLMAARMPKAITSIDTPMLDGGSLLSTCDDESKLFERTVMMRIVEQYDALVSKGQGIIDEAYQIAKLEPQSMLKPASGDVETLANEDLNRVDCADLDAEAMIYLLQRAQQVSATPTVRRVAKQLIGTELSEEQKPAKMLAYMTLINASEGNEQAIELMDDAKKFAEANNIPTANLLLSEVGLRLSAGDGPGFQNAVETLSRQYGNEPEVMAKLQQTLMAYGLISPDGTPRQAPGAPAPAAAQSGAGAGELWTPDGGSPAPEGGGGGGGAGGGGGKLWVPGMD
;
A
#
# COMPACT_ATOMS: atom_id res chain seq x y z
N MET A 1 27.25 -13.84 33.09
CA MET A 1 28.61 -13.27 33.13
C MET A 1 28.48 -11.88 33.73
N SER A 2 29.40 -11.44 34.60
CA SER A 2 29.29 -10.11 35.19
C SER A 2 29.39 -9.01 34.11
N VAL A 3 28.52 -8.00 34.16
CA VAL A 3 28.54 -6.82 33.29
C VAL A 3 29.93 -6.21 33.15
N ASP A 4 30.37 -5.96 31.91
CA ASP A 4 31.63 -5.27 31.62
C ASP A 4 31.53 -3.79 32.03
N LYS A 5 32.29 -3.39 33.04
CA LYS A 5 32.34 -2.01 33.55
C LYS A 5 32.84 -0.98 32.51
N TYR A 6 33.47 -1.45 31.43
CA TYR A 6 33.92 -0.62 30.31
C TYR A 6 32.91 -0.50 29.17
N ALA A 7 31.82 -1.27 29.21
CA ALA A 7 30.69 -1.10 28.31
C ALA A 7 30.00 0.25 28.52
N VAL A 8 29.30 0.72 27.50
CA VAL A 8 28.46 1.93 27.56
C VAL A 8 27.32 1.68 28.54
N CYS A 9 27.01 2.68 29.36
CA CYS A 9 25.92 2.59 30.33
C CYS A 9 24.57 2.54 29.60
N PRO A 10 23.66 1.62 29.98
CA PRO A 10 22.35 1.49 29.35
C PRO A 10 21.42 2.69 29.62
N CYS A 11 21.85 3.69 30.40
CA CYS A 11 21.08 4.91 30.59
C CYS A 11 21.16 5.89 29.40
N GLY A 12 21.88 5.59 28.33
CA GLY A 12 21.90 6.41 27.11
C GLY A 12 22.71 7.72 27.21
N THR A 13 23.58 7.87 28.21
CA THR A 13 24.44 9.07 28.36
C THR A 13 25.73 9.01 27.54
N GLY A 14 26.00 7.91 26.84
CA GLY A 14 27.25 7.64 26.14
C GLY A 14 28.46 7.39 27.06
N LYS A 15 28.30 7.50 28.38
CA LYS A 15 29.37 7.24 29.36
C LYS A 15 29.51 5.75 29.64
N LYS A 16 30.72 5.30 29.96
CA LYS A 16 30.96 3.92 30.43
C LYS A 16 30.33 3.68 31.80
N ILE A 17 29.91 2.45 32.07
CA ILE A 17 29.26 2.03 33.33
C ILE A 17 30.06 2.48 34.56
N LYS A 18 31.39 2.27 34.57
CA LYS A 18 32.27 2.71 35.66
C LYS A 18 32.26 4.22 35.97
N PHE A 19 31.78 5.05 35.05
CA PHE A 19 31.68 6.51 35.23
C PHE A 19 30.25 6.99 35.43
N CYS A 20 29.25 6.14 35.17
CA CYS A 20 27.84 6.52 35.21
C CYS A 20 27.06 5.88 36.38
N CYS A 21 27.35 4.63 36.71
CA CYS A 21 26.61 3.86 37.73
C CYS A 21 27.53 2.88 38.49
N ASN A 22 28.76 3.32 38.80
CA ASN A 22 29.79 2.49 39.42
C ASN A 22 29.33 1.80 40.73
N ASP A 23 28.49 2.47 41.50
CA ASP A 23 28.03 1.99 42.81
C ASP A 23 26.82 1.03 42.69
N SER A 24 26.19 0.95 41.52
CA SER A 24 25.04 0.08 41.22
C SER A 24 25.39 -1.08 40.27
N VAL A 25 26.67 -1.40 40.05
CA VAL A 25 27.06 -2.43 39.06
C VAL A 25 26.48 -3.80 39.39
N SER A 26 26.40 -4.18 40.67
CA SER A 26 25.81 -5.45 41.09
C SER A 26 24.29 -5.51 40.87
N GLU A 27 23.60 -4.40 41.12
CA GLU A 27 22.15 -4.29 40.89
C GLU A 27 21.84 -4.34 39.40
N LEU A 28 22.63 -3.64 38.60
CA LEU A 28 22.53 -3.65 37.15
C LEU A 28 22.79 -5.04 36.57
N ASP A 29 23.81 -5.75 37.03
CA ASP A 29 24.13 -7.12 36.61
C ASP A 29 22.99 -8.10 36.93
N ALA A 30 22.38 -7.96 38.11
CA ALA A 30 21.24 -8.76 38.51
C ALA A 30 20.01 -8.50 37.63
N VAL A 31 19.67 -7.22 37.38
CA VAL A 31 18.54 -6.84 36.52
C VAL A 31 18.76 -7.34 35.09
N LEU A 32 19.94 -7.11 34.50
CA LEU A 32 20.23 -7.58 33.14
C LEU A 32 20.17 -9.11 33.04
N SER A 33 20.68 -9.83 34.04
CA SER A 33 20.56 -11.29 34.09
C SER A 33 19.10 -11.76 34.15
N MET A 34 18.21 -11.03 34.85
CA MET A 34 16.78 -11.33 34.86
C MET A 34 16.14 -11.08 33.49
N VAL A 35 16.46 -9.95 32.85
CA VAL A 35 15.95 -9.60 31.52
C VAL A 35 16.39 -10.62 30.46
N ASP A 36 17.68 -10.95 30.42
CA ASP A 36 18.25 -11.95 29.51
C ASP A 36 17.66 -13.35 29.77
N GLY A 37 17.30 -13.63 31.02
CA GLY A 37 16.63 -14.87 31.43
C GLY A 37 15.12 -14.90 31.18
N GLY A 38 14.54 -13.86 30.55
CA GLY A 38 13.10 -13.75 30.29
C GLY A 38 12.24 -13.49 31.54
N GLN A 39 12.85 -13.15 32.67
CA GLN A 39 12.17 -12.89 33.94
C GLN A 39 11.69 -11.43 34.02
N VAL A 40 10.77 -11.05 33.12
CA VAL A 40 10.32 -9.66 32.95
C VAL A 40 9.64 -9.08 34.20
N VAL A 41 8.69 -9.81 34.78
CA VAL A 41 7.97 -9.34 35.99
C VAL A 41 8.91 -9.19 37.19
N PRO A 42 9.75 -10.18 37.54
CA PRO A 42 10.77 -10.01 38.59
C PRO A 42 11.74 -8.85 38.33
N ALA A 43 12.15 -8.63 37.08
CA ALA A 43 13.01 -7.51 36.73
C ALA A 43 12.32 -6.16 36.98
N LEU A 44 11.03 -6.02 36.65
CA LEU A 44 10.25 -4.81 36.92
C LEU A 44 10.05 -4.55 38.42
N ASP A 45 9.81 -5.59 39.22
CA ASP A 45 9.71 -5.47 40.68
C ASP A 45 11.05 -5.01 41.27
N GLN A 46 12.16 -5.61 40.83
CA GLN A 46 13.51 -5.22 41.26
C GLN A 46 13.83 -3.78 40.86
N LEU A 47 13.52 -3.38 39.63
CA LEU A 47 13.67 -2.00 39.15
C LEU A 47 12.82 -1.01 39.96
N SER A 48 11.60 -1.41 40.35
CA SER A 48 10.73 -0.60 41.21
C SER A 48 11.35 -0.39 42.60
N SER A 49 11.88 -1.44 43.21
CA SER A 49 12.57 -1.35 44.51
C SER A 49 13.80 -0.46 44.44
N ILE A 50 14.63 -0.63 43.40
CA ILE A 50 15.82 0.23 43.17
C ILE A 50 15.40 1.69 43.02
N LEU A 51 14.32 1.98 42.30
CA LEU A 51 13.83 3.35 42.11
C LEU A 51 13.17 3.96 43.35
N GLN A 52 12.81 3.16 44.36
CA GLN A 52 12.37 3.64 45.68
C GLN A 52 13.57 4.01 46.55
N GLU A 53 14.60 3.17 46.58
CA GLU A 53 15.82 3.38 47.39
C GLU A 53 16.77 4.42 46.76
N HIS A 54 16.84 4.42 45.43
CA HIS A 54 17.69 5.29 44.63
C HIS A 54 16.87 6.01 43.54
N PRO A 55 16.12 7.07 43.91
CA PRO A 55 15.18 7.70 42.99
C PRO A 55 15.79 8.33 41.73
N THR A 56 17.10 8.53 41.73
CA THR A 56 17.90 9.16 40.66
C THR A 56 18.66 8.13 39.79
N ALA A 57 18.35 6.83 39.92
CA ALA A 57 18.96 5.78 39.11
C ALA A 57 18.45 5.82 37.65
N ALA A 58 19.05 6.66 36.81
CA ALA A 58 18.68 6.84 35.40
C ALA A 58 18.73 5.53 34.57
N TRP A 59 19.69 4.65 34.86
CA TRP A 59 19.79 3.35 34.18
C TRP A 59 18.58 2.45 34.47
N ALA A 60 18.01 2.54 35.68
CA ALA A 60 16.83 1.77 36.04
C ALA A 60 15.57 2.28 35.32
N LEU A 61 15.43 3.60 35.15
CA LEU A 61 14.35 4.19 34.33
C LEU A 61 14.48 3.81 32.85
N ALA A 62 15.72 3.75 32.33
CA ALA A 62 15.98 3.34 30.95
C ALA A 62 15.53 1.90 30.68
N ILE A 63 15.98 0.94 31.50
CA ILE A 63 15.62 -0.48 31.36
C ILE A 63 14.13 -0.69 31.63
N ARG A 64 13.58 -0.05 32.68
CA ARG A 64 12.16 -0.16 33.02
C ARG A 64 11.27 0.28 31.87
N GLY A 65 11.56 1.41 31.24
CA GLY A 65 10.75 1.89 30.12
C GLY A 65 10.79 0.96 28.90
N ARG A 66 11.93 0.30 28.62
CA ARG A 66 12.00 -0.73 27.58
C ARG A 66 11.05 -1.89 27.88
N LEU A 67 11.11 -2.41 29.11
CA LEU A 67 10.25 -3.52 29.53
C LEU A 67 8.75 -3.14 29.53
N LEU A 68 8.42 -1.92 29.97
CA LEU A 68 7.04 -1.43 29.93
C LEU A 68 6.52 -1.33 28.49
N LEU A 69 7.36 -0.91 27.55
CA LEU A 69 7.00 -0.91 26.14
C LEU A 69 6.77 -2.33 25.61
N ASP A 70 7.67 -3.27 25.92
CA ASP A 70 7.56 -4.66 25.48
C ASP A 70 6.29 -5.34 26.04
N LEU A 71 5.87 -4.95 27.26
CA LEU A 71 4.62 -5.37 27.89
C LEU A 71 3.38 -4.60 27.43
N ARG A 72 3.53 -3.56 26.61
CA ARG A 72 2.46 -2.67 26.14
C ARG A 72 1.75 -1.89 27.27
N GLU A 73 2.47 -1.63 28.36
CA GLU A 73 2.00 -0.86 29.52
C GLU A 73 2.25 0.64 29.30
N TYR A 74 1.51 1.24 28.36
CA TYR A 74 1.81 2.59 27.84
C TYR A 74 1.58 3.71 28.86
N ASP A 75 0.56 3.61 29.73
CA ASP A 75 0.32 4.59 30.80
C ASP A 75 1.51 4.62 31.78
N SER A 76 1.96 3.44 32.20
CA SER A 76 3.15 3.30 33.06
C SER A 76 4.42 3.76 32.35
N LEU A 77 4.54 3.53 31.05
CA LEU A 77 5.66 4.02 30.24
C LEU A 77 5.69 5.55 30.22
N SER A 78 4.54 6.19 30.06
CA SER A 78 4.40 7.65 30.10
C SER A 78 4.87 8.23 31.43
N GLU A 79 4.40 7.68 32.55
CA GLU A 79 4.84 8.09 33.89
C GLU A 79 6.35 7.89 34.10
N ASN A 80 6.90 6.77 33.60
CA ASN A 80 8.32 6.47 33.66
C ASN A 80 9.14 7.47 32.84
N ALA A 81 8.70 7.78 31.61
CA ALA A 81 9.34 8.74 30.72
C ALA A 81 9.35 10.15 31.34
N ASP A 82 8.24 10.60 31.91
CA ASP A 82 8.13 11.90 32.59
C ASP A 82 9.07 12.00 33.80
N ARG A 83 9.19 10.91 34.57
CA ARG A 83 10.16 10.84 35.66
C ARG A 83 11.60 10.88 35.13
N PHE A 84 11.87 10.18 34.04
CA PHE A 84 13.21 10.13 33.44
C PHE A 84 13.63 11.48 32.85
N ILE A 85 12.74 12.15 32.13
CA ILE A 85 12.97 13.49 31.57
C ILE A 85 13.19 14.52 32.68
N ARG A 86 12.40 14.49 33.77
CA ARG A 86 12.63 15.38 34.92
C ARG A 86 14.03 15.22 35.52
N LEU A 87 14.56 14.00 35.51
CA LEU A 87 15.90 13.71 36.02
C LEU A 87 17.00 14.06 35.02
N GLN A 88 16.79 13.78 33.73
CA GLN A 88 17.73 14.00 32.64
C GLN A 88 16.98 14.54 31.40
N PRO A 89 16.76 15.86 31.29
CA PRO A 89 15.92 16.44 30.25
C PRO A 89 16.42 16.21 28.82
N SER A 90 17.74 16.19 28.63
CA SER A 90 18.42 15.99 27.35
C SER A 90 18.87 14.55 27.12
N ASN A 91 18.24 13.57 27.78
CA ASN A 91 18.61 12.17 27.58
C ASN A 91 17.84 11.58 26.38
N PRO A 92 18.55 11.06 25.36
CA PRO A 92 17.89 10.57 24.14
C PRO A 92 16.94 9.38 24.42
N LEU A 93 17.24 8.51 25.39
CA LEU A 93 16.35 7.40 25.75
C LEU A 93 15.10 7.87 26.50
N ALA A 94 15.23 8.88 27.37
CA ALA A 94 14.07 9.45 28.07
C ALA A 94 13.09 10.09 27.06
N LEU A 95 13.62 10.86 26.12
CA LEU A 95 12.85 11.48 25.02
C LEU A 95 12.22 10.42 24.11
N THR A 96 12.95 9.34 23.81
CA THR A 96 12.44 8.20 23.01
C THR A 96 11.33 7.44 23.73
N GLN A 97 11.42 7.23 25.05
CA GLN A 97 10.32 6.61 25.82
C GLN A 97 9.07 7.47 25.78
N ARG A 98 9.20 8.80 25.87
CA ARG A 98 8.08 9.74 25.71
C ARG A 98 7.49 9.67 24.30
N ALA A 99 8.34 9.62 23.27
CA ALA A 99 7.92 9.46 21.89
C ALA A 99 7.13 8.15 21.70
N ALA A 100 7.62 7.04 22.25
CA ALA A 100 6.94 5.76 22.21
C ALA A 100 5.58 5.81 22.91
N ALA A 101 5.50 6.33 24.14
CA ALA A 101 4.23 6.46 24.86
C ALA A 101 3.20 7.26 24.03
N LYS A 102 3.58 8.44 23.53
CA LYS A 102 2.73 9.28 22.67
C LYS A 102 2.28 8.54 21.40
N LEU A 103 3.21 7.83 20.76
CA LEU A 103 2.92 7.05 19.54
C LEU A 103 1.82 6.01 19.78
N PHE A 104 1.91 5.25 20.88
CA PHE A 104 0.92 4.22 21.21
C PHE A 104 -0.40 4.77 21.77
N HIS A 105 -0.43 6.03 22.21
CA HIS A 105 -1.67 6.78 22.45
C HIS A 105 -2.28 7.40 21.17
N GLY A 106 -1.63 7.24 20.01
CA GLY A 106 -2.10 7.80 18.73
C GLY A 106 -1.71 9.26 18.49
N GLU A 107 -0.92 9.86 19.37
CA GLU A 107 -0.41 11.23 19.31
C GLU A 107 0.85 11.32 18.41
N VAL A 108 0.70 10.98 17.12
CA VAL A 108 1.83 10.79 16.19
C VAL A 108 2.65 12.06 15.95
N GLU A 109 2.01 13.23 15.85
CA GLU A 109 2.71 14.51 15.68
C GLU A 109 3.62 14.82 16.89
N ASP A 110 3.05 14.64 18.07
CA ASP A 110 3.70 14.82 19.36
C ASP A 110 4.83 13.81 19.61
N ALA A 111 4.65 12.58 19.13
CA ALA A 111 5.68 11.55 19.10
C ALA A 111 6.82 11.93 18.14
N THR A 112 6.49 12.46 16.95
CA THR A 112 7.46 12.92 15.96
C THR A 112 8.33 14.05 16.51
N ALA A 113 7.73 15.05 17.17
CA ALA A 113 8.47 16.12 17.83
C ALA A 113 9.42 15.58 18.92
N SER A 114 8.92 14.66 19.78
CA SER A 114 9.75 14.05 20.83
C SER A 114 10.89 13.20 20.25
N MET A 115 10.66 12.57 19.09
CA MET A 115 11.67 11.80 18.38
C MET A 115 12.77 12.69 17.79
N LEU A 116 12.43 13.87 17.28
CA LEU A 116 13.41 14.85 16.81
C LEU A 116 14.29 15.40 17.94
N GLU A 117 13.70 15.66 19.11
CA GLU A 117 14.48 16.01 20.31
C GLU A 117 15.45 14.88 20.67
N ALA A 118 15.00 13.63 20.65
CA ALA A 118 15.84 12.46 20.93
C ALA A 118 17.00 12.32 19.93
N LEU A 119 16.74 12.55 18.63
CA LEU A 119 17.77 12.53 17.60
C LEU A 119 18.76 13.69 17.74
N THR A 120 18.29 14.87 18.13
CA THR A 120 19.14 16.05 18.35
C THR A 120 20.13 15.85 19.50
N GLU A 121 19.68 15.19 20.56
CA GLU A 121 20.49 14.85 21.75
C GLU A 121 21.28 13.53 21.59
N SER A 122 21.03 12.79 20.51
CA SER A 122 21.83 11.61 20.18
C SER A 122 23.24 12.03 19.75
N GLY A 123 24.23 11.22 20.14
CA GLY A 123 25.62 11.41 19.71
C GLY A 123 25.83 10.99 18.26
N SER A 124 27.09 10.73 17.88
CA SER A 124 27.41 10.14 16.57
C SER A 124 26.81 8.74 16.38
N ASP A 125 26.62 8.01 17.48
CA ASP A 125 26.01 6.69 17.49
C ASP A 125 24.58 6.80 18.05
N VAL A 126 23.60 6.42 17.23
CA VAL A 126 22.18 6.38 17.62
C VAL A 126 21.91 5.04 18.32
N ASP A 127 21.30 5.09 19.50
CA ASP A 127 20.99 3.88 20.28
C ASP A 127 19.94 3.01 19.56
N SER A 128 20.04 1.68 19.68
CA SER A 128 19.13 0.76 19.00
C SER A 128 17.67 0.96 19.41
N PHE A 129 17.40 1.40 20.64
CA PHE A 129 16.04 1.72 21.06
C PHE A 129 15.44 2.92 20.30
N VAL A 130 16.27 3.93 20.01
CA VAL A 130 15.87 5.08 19.20
C VAL A 130 15.50 4.60 17.79
N LEU A 131 16.28 3.69 17.20
CA LEU A 131 16.01 3.11 15.88
C LEU A 131 14.77 2.19 15.87
N ASP A 132 14.52 1.44 16.94
CA ASP A 132 13.32 0.62 17.09
C ASP A 132 12.07 1.50 17.07
N VAL A 133 12.03 2.55 17.90
CA VAL A 133 10.89 3.48 17.96
C VAL A 133 10.75 4.28 16.65
N SER A 134 11.87 4.67 16.02
CA SER A 134 11.89 5.29 14.68
C SER A 134 11.20 4.39 13.63
N SER A 135 11.44 3.08 13.69
CA SER A 135 10.85 2.12 12.75
C SER A 135 9.33 1.99 12.94
N VAL A 136 8.85 2.00 14.19
CA VAL A 136 7.41 1.98 14.48
C VAL A 136 6.75 3.31 14.11
N LEU A 137 7.42 4.43 14.36
CA LEU A 137 6.95 5.76 13.95
C LEU A 137 6.82 5.84 12.43
N ALA A 138 7.80 5.35 11.68
CA ALA A 138 7.75 5.29 10.23
C ALA A 138 6.53 4.51 9.72
N TYR A 139 6.21 3.37 10.34
CA TYR A 139 5.02 2.59 10.01
C TYR A 139 3.72 3.38 10.27
N SER A 140 3.61 4.03 11.43
CA SER A 140 2.42 4.83 11.77
C SER A 140 2.21 6.02 10.82
N LEU A 141 3.30 6.72 10.47
CA LEU A 141 3.28 7.81 9.49
C LEU A 141 2.86 7.31 8.10
N ALA A 142 3.36 6.15 7.66
CA ALA A 142 3.00 5.57 6.37
C ALA A 142 1.51 5.18 6.31
N GLN A 143 0.95 4.62 7.38
CA GLN A 143 -0.48 4.32 7.47
C GLN A 143 -1.36 5.57 7.38
N ARG A 144 -0.87 6.72 7.84
CA ARG A 144 -1.55 8.01 7.75
C ARG A 144 -1.33 8.74 6.42
N GLY A 145 -0.54 8.19 5.50
CA GLY A 145 -0.22 8.82 4.22
C GLY A 145 0.87 9.89 4.27
N ILE A 146 1.58 10.05 5.40
CA ILE A 146 2.66 11.04 5.56
C ILE A 146 3.97 10.44 5.03
N PHE A 147 4.01 10.22 3.71
CA PHE A 147 4.99 9.34 3.08
C PHE A 147 6.43 9.86 3.15
N LEU A 148 6.69 11.14 2.90
CA LEU A 148 8.07 11.65 2.90
C LEU A 148 8.71 11.54 4.29
N THR A 149 7.94 11.82 5.34
CA THR A 149 8.37 11.70 6.73
C THR A 149 8.58 10.23 7.13
N ALA A 150 7.63 9.35 6.78
CA ALA A 150 7.78 7.92 7.01
C ALA A 150 9.10 7.38 6.43
N ARG A 151 9.46 7.83 5.23
CA ARG A 151 10.70 7.41 4.56
C ARG A 151 11.96 7.86 5.28
N VAL A 152 12.04 9.10 5.78
CA VAL A 152 13.26 9.56 6.47
C VAL A 152 13.48 8.76 7.76
N TYR A 153 12.43 8.47 8.53
CA TYR A 153 12.54 7.65 9.75
C TYR A 153 12.84 6.18 9.44
N ALA A 154 12.26 5.60 8.38
CA ALA A 154 12.59 4.23 7.97
C ALA A 154 14.05 4.11 7.46
N THR A 155 14.53 5.13 6.74
CA THR A 155 15.89 5.14 6.19
C THR A 155 16.93 5.26 7.29
N LEU A 156 16.65 6.02 8.36
CA LEU A 156 17.54 6.15 9.52
C LEU A 156 17.93 4.78 10.09
N SER A 157 16.93 3.91 10.30
CA SER A 157 17.13 2.55 10.80
C SER A 157 17.88 1.65 9.81
N MET A 158 17.65 1.81 8.50
CA MET A 158 18.34 1.01 7.48
C MET A 158 19.82 1.37 7.31
N MET A 159 20.18 2.64 7.52
CA MET A 159 21.57 3.11 7.36
C MET A 159 22.42 2.93 8.62
N ALA A 160 21.81 2.53 9.75
CA ALA A 160 22.50 2.32 11.01
C ALA A 160 23.40 1.06 10.95
N THR A 161 24.71 1.28 11.12
CA THR A 161 25.69 0.19 11.07
C THR A 161 25.55 -0.74 12.29
N GLY A 162 25.42 -2.05 12.06
CA GLY A 162 25.32 -3.05 13.12
C GLY A 162 23.95 -3.17 13.79
N TYR A 163 22.93 -2.48 13.27
CA TYR A 163 21.56 -2.60 13.74
C TYR A 163 20.80 -3.68 12.96
N GLU A 164 20.37 -4.74 13.66
CA GLU A 164 19.67 -5.88 13.06
C GLU A 164 18.13 -5.74 13.11
N GLY A 165 17.59 -4.77 13.86
CA GLY A 165 16.15 -4.57 14.10
C GLY A 165 15.38 -3.87 12.96
N GLY A 166 16.05 -3.50 11.86
CA GLY A 166 15.48 -2.68 10.78
C GLY A 166 14.40 -3.34 9.90
N GLN A 167 13.94 -4.55 10.23
CA GLN A 167 12.97 -5.30 9.41
C GLN A 167 11.64 -4.56 9.22
N ALA A 168 11.14 -3.90 10.27
CA ALA A 168 9.92 -3.10 10.17
C ALA A 168 10.09 -1.93 9.17
N SER A 169 11.21 -1.22 9.23
CA SER A 169 11.55 -0.14 8.30
C SER A 169 11.70 -0.63 6.85
N ILE A 170 12.34 -1.78 6.65
CA ILE A 170 12.46 -2.43 5.33
C ILE A 170 11.06 -2.78 4.78
N SER A 171 10.19 -3.34 5.64
CA SER A 171 8.82 -3.70 5.27
C SER A 171 8.02 -2.48 4.84
N VAL A 172 8.08 -1.39 5.62
CA VAL A 172 7.42 -0.11 5.30
C VAL A 172 7.89 0.42 3.94
N LEU A 173 9.21 0.52 3.73
CA LEU A 173 9.74 1.05 2.46
C LEU A 173 9.40 0.16 1.27
N ARG A 174 9.41 -1.17 1.46
CA ARG A 174 8.99 -2.11 0.42
C ARG A 174 7.51 -1.91 0.08
N GLN A 175 6.63 -1.87 1.08
CA GLN A 175 5.20 -1.66 0.89
C GLN A 175 4.92 -0.35 0.16
N MET A 176 5.57 0.74 0.59
CA MET A 176 5.44 2.05 -0.05
C MET A 176 5.91 2.04 -1.51
N ASN A 177 7.07 1.41 -1.78
CA ASN A 177 7.62 1.36 -3.13
C ASN A 177 6.74 0.51 -4.06
N SER A 178 6.24 -0.65 -3.59
CA SER A 178 5.43 -1.56 -4.40
C SER A 178 3.98 -1.10 -4.60
N ALA A 179 3.47 -0.17 -3.78
CA ALA A 179 2.10 0.29 -3.87
C ALA A 179 1.85 1.05 -5.20
N PRO A 180 0.93 0.57 -6.06
CA PRO A 180 0.59 1.28 -7.31
C PRO A 180 -0.27 2.52 -7.07
N THR A 181 -0.88 2.62 -5.87
CA THR A 181 -1.71 3.74 -5.41
C THR A 181 -0.90 4.85 -4.74
N ILE A 182 0.42 4.71 -4.60
CA ILE A 182 1.31 5.78 -4.14
C ILE A 182 2.04 6.35 -5.36
N SER A 183 1.96 7.66 -5.53
CA SER A 183 2.66 8.38 -6.60
C SER A 183 4.18 8.15 -6.53
N GLN A 184 4.85 7.96 -7.68
CA GLN A 184 6.32 7.84 -7.73
C GLN A 184 7.03 9.04 -7.07
N LEU A 185 6.43 10.23 -7.13
CA LEU A 185 6.95 11.44 -6.48
C LEU A 185 7.02 11.31 -4.95
N MET A 186 6.17 10.48 -4.34
CA MET A 186 6.17 10.22 -2.89
C MET A 186 7.08 9.04 -2.50
N LYS A 187 7.64 8.32 -3.47
CA LYS A 187 8.56 7.19 -3.26
C LYS A 187 10.02 7.62 -3.15
N THR A 188 10.32 8.93 -3.16
CA THR A 188 11.67 9.45 -2.95
C THR A 188 11.60 10.80 -2.24
N VAL A 189 12.50 11.01 -1.29
CA VAL A 189 12.62 12.30 -0.60
C VAL A 189 13.32 13.29 -1.54
N PRO A 190 12.75 14.49 -1.79
CA PRO A 190 13.40 15.50 -2.63
C PRO A 190 14.82 15.81 -2.16
N GLN A 191 15.75 15.86 -3.11
CA GLN A 191 17.11 16.28 -2.82
C GLN A 191 17.15 17.80 -2.62
N PRO A 192 17.91 18.30 -1.62
CA PRO A 192 18.09 19.73 -1.44
C PRO A 192 18.72 20.38 -2.69
N VAL A 193 18.23 21.56 -3.06
CA VAL A 193 18.81 22.34 -4.17
C VAL A 193 20.14 22.92 -3.69
N PRO A 194 21.25 22.71 -4.42
CA PRO A 194 22.54 23.28 -4.04
C PRO A 194 22.51 24.81 -4.12
N ARG A 195 23.16 25.48 -3.16
CA ARG A 195 23.34 26.93 -3.23
C ARG A 195 24.27 27.33 -4.39
N PRO A 196 24.14 28.55 -4.95
CA PRO A 196 25.16 29.14 -5.81
C PRO A 196 26.52 29.20 -5.12
N SER A 197 27.59 28.93 -5.88
CA SER A 197 28.95 28.85 -5.34
C SER A 197 29.45 30.19 -4.77
N ASP A 198 29.01 31.30 -5.34
CA ASP A 198 29.37 32.69 -5.06
C ASP A 198 28.35 33.42 -4.16
N ALA A 199 27.39 32.69 -3.60
CA ALA A 199 26.38 33.24 -2.71
C ALA A 199 27.02 33.93 -1.49
N ALA A 200 26.78 35.24 -1.33
CA ALA A 200 27.27 36.02 -0.17
C ALA A 200 26.74 35.50 1.19
N TRP A 201 25.66 34.72 1.17
CA TRP A 201 25.06 34.06 2.33
C TRP A 201 25.53 32.61 2.52
N GLY A 202 26.49 32.13 1.71
CA GLY A 202 26.92 30.73 1.64
C GLY A 202 27.40 30.15 2.97
N GLU A 203 28.19 30.88 3.76
CA GLU A 203 28.68 30.39 5.06
C GLU A 203 27.54 30.09 6.04
N ARG A 204 26.53 30.98 6.09
CA ARG A 204 25.34 30.80 6.93
C ARG A 204 24.49 29.61 6.47
N TYR A 205 24.42 29.38 5.16
CA TYR A 205 23.75 28.20 4.62
C TYR A 205 24.50 26.92 4.94
N ASP A 206 25.83 26.92 4.80
CA ASP A 206 26.65 25.75 5.09
C ASP A 206 26.57 25.37 6.58
N GLU A 207 26.44 26.35 7.49
CA GLU A 207 26.11 26.12 8.90
C GLU A 207 24.75 25.41 9.06
N ALA A 208 23.70 25.93 8.43
CA ALA A 208 22.36 25.34 8.49
C ALA A 208 22.32 23.91 7.91
N ALA A 209 22.95 23.70 6.76
CA ALA A 209 23.06 22.40 6.12
C ALA A 209 23.87 21.39 6.94
N ASN A 210 24.91 21.86 7.65
CA ASN A 210 25.65 21.02 8.60
C ASN A 210 24.77 20.58 9.77
N LEU A 211 23.93 21.45 10.33
CA LEU A 211 23.00 21.09 11.40
C LEU A 211 22.00 20.02 10.91
N LEU A 212 21.45 20.22 9.71
CA LEU A 212 20.52 19.28 9.08
C LEU A 212 21.14 17.89 8.87
N ARG A 213 22.38 17.81 8.35
CA ARG A 213 23.11 16.55 8.17
C ARG A 213 23.39 15.79 9.47
N ASN A 214 23.39 16.49 10.61
CA ASN A 214 23.59 15.92 11.93
C ASN A 214 22.26 15.75 12.70
N ASN A 215 21.12 15.71 11.99
CA ASN A 215 19.77 15.54 12.55
C ASN A 215 19.36 16.60 13.59
N LYS A 216 19.98 17.79 13.58
CA LYS A 216 19.63 18.92 14.44
C LYS A 216 18.58 19.80 13.76
N ILE A 217 17.40 19.22 13.55
CA ILE A 217 16.38 19.74 12.63
C ILE A 217 15.89 21.13 13.02
N ASP A 218 15.51 21.35 14.28
CA ASP A 218 14.98 22.63 14.74
C ASP A 218 16.03 23.76 14.67
N LEU A 219 17.29 23.43 14.96
CA LEU A 219 18.40 24.37 14.87
C LEU A 219 18.68 24.74 13.40
N ALA A 220 18.63 23.76 12.50
CA ALA A 220 18.78 23.98 11.07
C ALA A 220 17.65 24.86 10.52
N GLU A 221 16.40 24.57 10.90
CA GLU A 221 15.23 25.32 10.50
C GLU A 221 15.32 26.79 10.93
N ALA A 222 15.68 27.06 12.19
CA ALA A 222 15.85 28.42 12.69
C ALA A 222 16.88 29.23 11.86
N LYS A 223 17.95 28.56 11.39
CA LYS A 223 18.99 29.17 10.55
C LYS A 223 18.48 29.39 9.12
N PHE A 224 17.79 28.43 8.53
CA PHE A 224 17.19 28.59 7.21
C PHE A 224 16.09 29.67 7.19
N GLU A 225 15.26 29.76 8.23
CA GLU A 225 14.22 30.78 8.34
C GLU A 225 14.84 32.18 8.52
N SER A 226 15.95 32.28 9.26
CA SER A 226 16.75 33.52 9.32
C SER A 226 17.28 33.92 7.94
N LEU A 227 17.77 32.97 7.15
CA LEU A 227 18.23 33.21 5.77
C LEU A 227 17.07 33.65 4.86
N ARG A 228 15.93 32.96 4.93
CA ARG A 228 14.73 33.25 4.13
C ARG A 228 14.23 34.68 4.34
N ARG A 229 14.32 35.23 5.55
CA ARG A 229 13.97 36.64 5.80
C ARG A 229 14.81 37.64 4.99
N THR A 230 16.03 37.26 4.64
CA THR A 230 16.96 38.10 3.84
C THR A 230 16.99 37.72 2.37
N VAL A 231 16.67 36.45 2.03
CA VAL A 231 16.70 35.90 0.67
C VAL A 231 15.48 34.97 0.48
N PRO A 232 14.26 35.52 0.31
CA PRO A 232 13.00 34.79 0.50
C PRO A 232 12.63 33.78 -0.59
N HIS A 233 13.15 33.94 -1.81
CA HIS A 233 12.80 33.11 -2.98
C HIS A 233 14.00 32.33 -3.52
N GLU A 234 14.96 32.01 -2.66
CA GLU A 234 16.11 31.21 -3.05
C GLU A 234 15.80 29.71 -2.93
N PRO A 235 15.86 28.94 -4.03
CA PRO A 235 15.52 27.51 -4.01
C PRO A 235 16.33 26.68 -3.01
N ALA A 236 17.61 26.99 -2.82
CA ALA A 236 18.46 26.29 -1.87
C ALA A 236 17.95 26.44 -0.43
N ILE A 237 17.50 27.63 -0.05
CA ILE A 237 16.98 27.91 1.31
C ILE A 237 15.60 27.26 1.48
N LEU A 238 14.71 27.40 0.48
CA LEU A 238 13.38 26.81 0.52
C LEU A 238 13.42 25.28 0.57
N SER A 239 14.32 24.64 -0.18
CA SER A 239 14.50 23.18 -0.13
C SER A 239 15.15 22.69 1.17
N GLY A 240 16.00 23.49 1.81
CA GLY A 240 16.48 23.24 3.18
C GLY A 240 15.34 23.24 4.19
N LEU A 241 14.48 24.27 4.16
CA LEU A 241 13.26 24.33 4.98
C LEU A 241 12.32 23.17 4.68
N LEU A 242 12.16 22.78 3.41
CA LEU A 242 11.33 21.64 3.03
C LEU A 242 11.85 20.36 3.69
N THR A 243 13.17 20.16 3.70
CA THR A 243 13.77 18.99 4.36
C THR A 243 13.48 19.01 5.87
N CYS A 244 13.56 20.17 6.53
CA CYS A 244 13.16 20.32 7.92
C CYS A 244 11.68 19.96 8.14
N ALA A 245 10.77 20.49 7.31
CA ALA A 245 9.34 20.20 7.39
C ALA A 245 9.03 18.71 7.16
N ILE A 246 9.77 18.04 6.26
CA ILE A 246 9.69 16.59 6.05
C ILE A 246 10.06 15.84 7.34
N TRP A 247 11.16 16.20 8.01
CA TRP A 247 11.55 15.56 9.28
C TRP A 247 10.53 15.78 10.41
N ARG A 248 9.89 16.96 10.45
CA ARG A 248 8.86 17.31 11.44
C ARG A 248 7.52 16.65 11.20
N GLY A 249 7.26 16.08 10.02
CA GLY A 249 5.93 15.58 9.68
C GLY A 249 4.90 16.68 9.40
N ASP A 250 5.36 17.92 9.20
CA ASP A 250 4.51 19.09 8.99
C ASP A 250 4.10 19.17 7.52
N THR A 251 2.99 18.52 7.17
CA THR A 251 2.49 18.41 5.79
C THR A 251 2.01 19.75 5.23
N GLU A 252 1.50 20.65 6.08
CA GLU A 252 1.11 22.01 5.71
C GLU A 252 2.34 22.80 5.25
N ALA A 253 3.40 22.83 6.07
CA ALA A 253 4.64 23.50 5.70
C ALA A 253 5.31 22.85 4.48
N GLN A 254 5.26 21.52 4.35
CA GLN A 254 5.73 20.81 3.15
C GLN A 254 5.01 21.31 1.89
N SER A 255 3.67 21.34 1.91
CA SER A 255 2.85 21.81 0.78
C SER A 255 3.20 23.25 0.43
N ASP A 256 3.27 24.12 1.43
CA ASP A 256 3.57 25.54 1.27
C ASP A 256 4.95 25.82 0.68
N LEU A 257 5.97 25.08 1.14
CA LEU A 257 7.35 25.24 0.65
C LEU A 257 7.49 24.68 -0.76
N LEU A 258 6.81 23.59 -1.08
CA LEU A 258 6.75 23.04 -2.43
C LEU A 258 6.05 23.99 -3.42
N LYS A 259 4.96 24.66 -3.01
CA LYS A 259 4.34 25.73 -3.81
C LYS A 259 5.32 26.87 -4.07
N LYS A 260 6.00 27.38 -3.04
CA LYS A 260 7.01 28.44 -3.19
C LYS A 260 8.18 28.02 -4.08
N LEU A 261 8.63 26.78 -3.99
CA LEU A 261 9.64 26.23 -4.91
C LEU A 261 9.14 26.20 -6.35
N SER A 262 7.86 25.89 -6.58
CA SER A 262 7.27 25.92 -7.92
C SER A 262 7.16 27.32 -8.53
N GLU A 263 7.16 28.36 -7.70
CA GLU A 263 7.15 29.77 -8.11
C GLU A 263 8.56 30.30 -8.44
N CYS A 264 9.63 29.56 -8.11
CA CYS A 264 11.00 30.00 -8.36
C CYS A 264 11.37 29.88 -9.85
N GLU A 265 11.34 30.99 -10.58
CA GLU A 265 11.66 31.05 -12.02
C GLU A 265 13.11 30.70 -12.38
N THR A 266 14.01 30.68 -11.39
CA THR A 266 15.39 30.20 -11.56
C THR A 266 15.49 28.69 -11.69
N LEU A 267 14.42 27.95 -11.35
CA LEU A 267 14.32 26.52 -11.56
C LEU A 267 13.75 26.24 -12.96
N GLU A 268 14.23 25.15 -13.57
CA GLU A 268 13.68 24.63 -14.82
C GLU A 268 12.18 24.37 -14.71
N PHE A 269 11.45 24.56 -15.82
CA PHE A 269 9.99 24.39 -15.86
C PHE A 269 9.54 23.05 -15.28
N GLU A 270 10.22 21.96 -15.64
CA GLU A 270 9.87 20.62 -15.13
C GLU A 270 10.15 20.45 -13.64
N ALA A 271 11.15 21.13 -13.09
CA ALA A 271 11.37 21.15 -11.64
C ALA A 271 10.26 21.89 -10.90
N ARG A 272 9.79 23.01 -11.48
CA ARG A 272 8.65 23.76 -10.94
C ARG A 272 7.37 22.94 -10.96
N VAL A 273 7.09 22.28 -12.09
CA VAL A 273 5.96 21.35 -12.24
C VAL A 273 6.04 20.21 -11.23
N ARG A 274 7.22 19.59 -11.05
CA ARG A 274 7.45 18.55 -10.03
C ARG A 274 7.10 19.06 -8.63
N HIS A 275 7.64 20.22 -8.21
CA HIS A 275 7.35 20.76 -6.89
C HIS A 275 5.87 21.08 -6.69
N ARG A 276 5.20 21.65 -7.71
CA ARG A 276 3.75 21.92 -7.64
C ARG A 276 2.91 20.65 -7.57
N ALA A 277 3.31 19.59 -8.27
CA ALA A 277 2.66 18.28 -8.18
C ALA A 277 2.82 17.69 -6.77
N MET A 278 4.05 17.71 -6.24
CA MET A 278 4.32 17.22 -4.88
C MET A 278 3.54 18.00 -3.82
N SER A 279 3.33 19.32 -3.97
CA SER A 279 2.61 20.11 -2.97
C SER A 279 1.16 19.66 -2.78
N ALA A 280 0.54 19.08 -3.81
CA ALA A 280 -0.81 18.52 -3.75
C ALA A 280 -0.86 17.08 -3.24
N LEU A 281 0.30 16.41 -3.10
CA LEU A 281 0.42 15.00 -2.76
C LEU A 281 0.95 14.74 -1.34
N VAL A 282 1.67 15.70 -0.75
CA VAL A 282 2.28 15.54 0.58
C VAL A 282 1.27 15.56 1.73
N ASP A 283 0.12 16.21 1.53
CA ASP A 283 -0.97 16.25 2.51
C ASP A 283 -2.12 15.32 2.04
N PRO A 284 -2.37 14.20 2.75
CA PRO A 284 -3.42 13.25 2.40
C PRO A 284 -4.84 13.85 2.56
N THR A 285 -4.98 14.95 3.30
CA THR A 285 -6.26 15.65 3.51
C THR A 285 -6.47 16.80 2.53
N SER A 286 -5.52 17.04 1.62
CA SER A 286 -5.57 18.15 0.68
C SER A 286 -6.79 18.07 -0.23
N ALA A 287 -7.52 19.18 -0.29
CA ALA A 287 -8.65 19.33 -1.20
C ALA A 287 -8.23 19.64 -2.65
N GLU A 288 -6.98 20.01 -2.91
CA GLU A 288 -6.56 20.56 -4.21
C GLU A 288 -6.82 19.64 -5.39
N ILE A 289 -6.69 18.34 -5.17
CA ILE A 289 -6.89 17.27 -6.17
C ILE A 289 -7.95 16.28 -5.72
N SER A 290 -8.88 16.72 -4.87
CA SER A 290 -9.97 15.89 -4.37
C SER A 290 -11.32 16.50 -4.72
N ILE A 291 -12.32 15.65 -4.89
CA ILE A 291 -13.63 16.03 -5.40
C ILE A 291 -14.63 16.01 -4.24
N PRO A 292 -15.44 17.06 -4.04
CA PRO A 292 -16.51 17.01 -3.05
C PRO A 292 -17.63 16.07 -3.53
N ILE A 293 -17.96 15.08 -2.71
CA ILE A 293 -19.15 14.25 -2.89
C ILE A 293 -20.25 14.70 -1.93
N MET A 294 -21.49 14.35 -2.26
CA MET A 294 -22.68 14.63 -1.48
C MET A 294 -23.20 13.32 -0.89
N LYS A 295 -23.79 13.43 0.30
CA LYS A 295 -24.58 12.40 0.94
C LYS A 295 -26.02 12.90 1.02
N MET A 296 -26.99 12.01 0.91
CA MET A 296 -28.40 12.33 1.16
C MET A 296 -29.00 11.38 2.17
N PHE A 297 -29.92 11.89 2.99
CA PHE A 297 -30.57 11.12 4.05
C PHE A 297 -32.07 11.36 4.04
N ALA A 298 -32.83 10.32 4.34
CA ALA A 298 -34.25 10.43 4.59
C ALA A 298 -34.74 9.41 5.62
N ASP A 299 -35.69 9.82 6.45
CA ASP A 299 -36.39 8.90 7.35
C ASP A 299 -37.40 8.05 6.56
N LEU A 300 -37.53 6.79 6.93
CA LEU A 300 -38.42 5.82 6.28
C LEU A 300 -39.51 5.37 7.25
N GLU A 301 -40.77 5.46 6.80
CA GLU A 301 -41.89 4.86 7.53
C GLU A 301 -41.89 3.33 7.39
N ASN A 302 -41.52 2.81 6.22
CA ASN A 302 -41.55 1.38 5.90
C ASN A 302 -40.30 0.95 5.09
N PRO A 303 -39.24 0.47 5.76
CA PRO A 303 -38.02 0.05 5.08
C PRO A 303 -38.20 -1.20 4.22
N GLU A 304 -39.11 -2.11 4.57
CA GLU A 304 -39.44 -3.28 3.73
C GLU A 304 -40.05 -2.88 2.38
N GLN A 305 -40.97 -1.92 2.39
CA GLN A 305 -41.57 -1.42 1.16
C GLN A 305 -40.54 -0.69 0.29
N THR A 306 -39.63 0.05 0.92
CA THR A 306 -38.51 0.73 0.25
C THR A 306 -37.59 -0.27 -0.43
N GLU A 307 -37.18 -1.33 0.28
CA GLU A 307 -36.39 -2.44 -0.26
C GLU A 307 -37.07 -3.08 -1.49
N MET A 308 -38.37 -3.41 -1.38
CA MET A 308 -39.12 -3.99 -2.50
C MET A 308 -39.21 -3.06 -3.71
N ALA A 309 -39.37 -1.76 -3.49
CA ALA A 309 -39.49 -0.78 -4.56
C ALA A 309 -38.15 -0.59 -5.30
N LEU A 310 -37.04 -0.53 -4.56
CA LEU A 310 -35.69 -0.49 -5.12
C LEU A 310 -35.39 -1.78 -5.91
N MET A 311 -35.70 -2.96 -5.37
CA MET A 311 -35.51 -4.24 -6.08
C MET A 311 -36.33 -4.36 -7.37
N ALA A 312 -37.47 -3.68 -7.46
CA ALA A 312 -38.34 -3.73 -8.63
C ALA A 312 -37.95 -2.72 -9.72
N ASN A 313 -37.04 -1.79 -9.44
CA ASN A 313 -36.63 -0.74 -10.35
C ASN A 313 -35.33 -1.11 -11.07
N SER A 314 -35.36 -1.10 -12.41
CA SER A 314 -34.22 -1.48 -13.26
C SER A 314 -32.99 -0.58 -13.12
N ARG A 315 -33.10 0.57 -12.45
CA ARG A 315 -31.96 1.45 -12.15
C ARG A 315 -31.23 1.09 -10.86
N PHE A 316 -31.63 0.05 -10.14
CA PHE A 316 -31.04 -0.33 -8.86
C PHE A 316 -30.57 -1.77 -8.87
N VAL A 317 -29.27 -1.96 -8.66
CA VAL A 317 -28.64 -3.29 -8.59
C VAL A 317 -28.25 -3.60 -7.16
N ALA A 318 -28.75 -4.71 -6.62
CA ALA A 318 -28.48 -5.09 -5.23
C ALA A 318 -26.99 -5.38 -5.00
N LEU A 319 -26.47 -4.92 -3.86
CA LEU A 319 -25.11 -5.20 -3.43
C LEU A 319 -24.98 -6.63 -2.90
N PRO A 320 -23.85 -7.30 -3.20
CA PRO A 320 -23.49 -8.56 -2.55
C PRO A 320 -23.45 -8.48 -1.01
N PRO A 321 -23.88 -9.52 -0.28
CA PRO A 321 -23.90 -9.52 1.20
C PRO A 321 -22.54 -9.30 1.87
N ASP A 322 -21.47 -9.76 1.24
CA ASP A 322 -20.09 -9.58 1.68
C ASP A 322 -19.66 -8.10 1.66
N LEU A 323 -20.09 -7.34 0.64
CA LEU A 323 -19.87 -5.89 0.62
C LEU A 323 -20.66 -5.19 1.73
N LEU A 324 -21.92 -5.57 1.96
CA LEU A 324 -22.74 -5.00 3.03
C LEU A 324 -22.13 -5.25 4.41
N ALA A 325 -21.56 -6.43 4.65
CA ALA A 325 -20.86 -6.75 5.89
C ALA A 325 -19.60 -5.88 6.10
N GLY A 326 -18.92 -5.53 5.02
CA GLY A 326 -17.75 -4.65 5.02
C GLY A 326 -18.06 -3.17 5.28
N MET A 327 -19.32 -2.73 5.15
CA MET A 327 -19.74 -1.34 5.39
C MET A 327 -19.84 -0.99 6.89
N ARG A 328 -19.50 -1.92 7.77
CA ARG A 328 -19.49 -1.73 9.23
C ARG A 328 -18.21 -0.97 9.62
N THR A 329 -18.32 0.27 10.12
CA THR A 329 -17.11 1.03 10.50
C THR A 329 -16.64 0.72 11.93
N THR A 330 -17.54 0.29 12.80
CA THR A 330 -17.24 -0.17 14.17
C THR A 330 -18.05 -1.41 14.55
N GLU A 331 -17.62 -2.17 15.56
CA GLU A 331 -18.36 -3.36 16.03
C GLU A 331 -19.75 -3.03 16.60
N ASP A 332 -19.95 -1.78 17.04
CA ASP A 332 -21.20 -1.30 17.63
C ASP A 332 -22.23 -0.83 16.59
N GLU A 333 -21.82 -0.56 15.35
CA GLU A 333 -22.74 -0.14 14.29
C GLU A 333 -23.56 -1.32 13.76
N VAL A 334 -24.85 -1.09 13.48
CA VAL A 334 -25.69 -2.09 12.81
C VAL A 334 -25.51 -1.92 11.29
N PRO A 335 -25.16 -2.98 10.54
CA PRO A 335 -25.01 -2.89 9.09
C PRO A 335 -26.33 -2.50 8.41
N PRO A 336 -26.27 -1.96 7.19
CA PRO A 336 -27.48 -1.75 6.39
C PRO A 336 -28.23 -3.07 6.22
N ARG A 337 -29.56 -3.00 6.23
CA ARG A 337 -30.44 -4.14 5.98
C ARG A 337 -30.25 -4.67 4.56
N CYS A 338 -30.20 -3.75 3.62
CA CYS A 338 -29.90 -4.00 2.21
C CYS A 338 -29.23 -2.76 1.62
N GLY A 339 -28.61 -2.92 0.46
CA GLY A 339 -28.01 -1.81 -0.27
C GLY A 339 -27.98 -2.07 -1.77
N PHE A 340 -27.91 -0.99 -2.54
CA PHE A 340 -28.03 -0.99 -3.99
C PHE A 340 -27.03 -0.02 -4.60
N GLN A 341 -26.55 -0.32 -5.81
CA GLN A 341 -25.97 0.68 -6.71
C GLN A 341 -27.10 1.29 -7.53
N MET A 342 -27.18 2.63 -7.55
CA MET A 342 -28.03 3.33 -8.50
C MET A 342 -27.26 3.53 -9.80
N LEU A 343 -27.92 3.27 -10.92
CA LEU A 343 -27.35 3.30 -12.26
C LEU A 343 -27.67 4.60 -13.02
N ASP A 344 -26.78 5.01 -13.91
CA ASP A 344 -26.99 6.14 -14.84
C ASP A 344 -28.13 5.87 -15.85
N ARG A 345 -28.40 4.60 -16.13
CA ARG A 345 -29.43 4.08 -17.01
C ARG A 345 -29.97 2.74 -16.51
N ASP A 346 -31.02 2.25 -17.15
CA ASP A 346 -31.63 0.96 -16.79
C ASP A 346 -30.65 -0.20 -17.04
N GLU A 347 -30.72 -1.22 -16.20
CA GLU A 347 -30.02 -2.49 -16.41
C GLU A 347 -30.39 -3.10 -17.78
N PRO A 348 -29.42 -3.69 -18.51
CA PRO A 348 -29.69 -4.31 -19.81
C PRO A 348 -30.80 -5.38 -19.73
N GLU A 349 -31.68 -5.41 -20.75
CA GLU A 349 -32.82 -6.35 -20.80
C GLU A 349 -32.39 -7.83 -20.78
N SER A 350 -31.18 -8.13 -21.25
CA SER A 350 -30.61 -9.48 -21.24
C SER A 350 -29.27 -9.51 -20.51
N LEU A 351 -29.16 -10.44 -19.56
CA LEU A 351 -27.92 -10.76 -18.86
C LEU A 351 -27.25 -12.03 -19.40
N GLU A 352 -27.83 -12.65 -20.45
CA GLU A 352 -27.30 -13.87 -21.07
C GLU A 352 -26.12 -13.60 -22.01
N VAL A 353 -25.96 -12.35 -22.44
CA VAL A 353 -24.90 -11.92 -23.37
C VAL A 353 -24.31 -10.61 -22.88
N LEU A 354 -23.02 -10.40 -23.15
CA LEU A 354 -22.36 -9.12 -22.88
C LEU A 354 -22.92 -8.01 -23.78
N PRO A 355 -23.34 -6.88 -23.21
CA PRO A 355 -23.84 -5.75 -24.00
C PRO A 355 -22.69 -5.00 -24.70
N PRO A 356 -22.99 -4.20 -25.74
CA PRO A 356 -22.06 -3.19 -26.26
C PRO A 356 -21.55 -2.25 -25.15
N ILE A 357 -20.33 -1.73 -25.32
CA ILE A 357 -19.68 -0.85 -24.32
C ILE A 357 -20.54 0.37 -23.97
N GLU A 358 -21.24 0.92 -24.96
CA GLU A 358 -22.10 2.09 -24.79
C GLU A 358 -23.34 1.81 -23.94
N GLU A 359 -23.77 0.54 -23.86
CA GLU A 359 -24.96 0.10 -23.12
C GLU A 359 -24.63 -0.35 -21.70
N VAL A 360 -23.35 -0.57 -21.36
CA VAL A 360 -22.93 -0.94 -19.99
C VAL A 360 -23.23 0.23 -19.02
N PRO A 361 -24.07 0.05 -17.99
CA PRO A 361 -24.37 1.13 -17.04
C PRO A 361 -23.20 1.53 -16.15
N GLU A 362 -23.25 2.76 -15.63
CA GLU A 362 -22.37 3.26 -14.56
C GLU A 362 -23.10 3.34 -13.23
N ALA A 363 -22.40 2.98 -12.15
CA ALA A 363 -22.87 3.20 -10.79
C ALA A 363 -22.63 4.67 -10.40
N ILE A 364 -23.71 5.41 -10.17
CA ILE A 364 -23.66 6.86 -9.89
C ILE A 364 -23.92 7.21 -8.42
N ALA A 365 -24.42 6.26 -7.63
CA ALA A 365 -24.60 6.40 -6.18
C ALA A 365 -24.70 5.03 -5.50
N LEU A 366 -24.43 5.01 -4.20
CA LEU A 366 -24.74 3.89 -3.31
C LEU A 366 -25.99 4.22 -2.50
N VAL A 367 -26.99 3.34 -2.49
CA VAL A 367 -28.23 3.54 -1.71
C VAL A 367 -28.34 2.45 -0.66
N LEU A 368 -28.32 2.84 0.61
CA LEU A 368 -28.35 1.96 1.77
C LEU A 368 -29.66 2.15 2.52
N VAL A 369 -30.29 1.04 2.92
CA VAL A 369 -31.51 1.05 3.72
C VAL A 369 -31.20 0.47 5.09
N TYR A 370 -31.48 1.23 6.14
CA TYR A 370 -31.33 0.82 7.53
C TYR A 370 -32.70 0.57 8.15
N GLY A 371 -32.81 -0.55 8.87
CA GLY A 371 -33.98 -0.82 9.71
C GLY A 371 -34.02 0.08 10.96
N LYS A 372 -35.13 0.04 11.68
CA LYS A 372 -35.28 0.74 12.95
C LYS A 372 -34.30 0.21 14.00
N GLN A 373 -33.58 1.10 14.66
CA GLN A 373 -32.64 0.81 15.74
C GLN A 373 -33.19 1.31 17.08
N THR A 374 -32.54 0.96 18.19
CA THR A 374 -32.99 1.34 19.53
C THR A 374 -33.01 2.86 19.74
N ASP A 375 -32.11 3.58 19.06
CA ASP A 375 -31.86 5.02 19.17
C ASP A 375 -32.08 5.79 17.84
N ARG A 376 -32.40 5.10 16.74
CA ARG A 376 -32.58 5.71 15.41
C ARG A 376 -33.78 5.13 14.67
N GLU A 377 -34.52 5.99 13.98
CA GLU A 377 -35.58 5.55 13.08
C GLU A 377 -35.01 4.83 11.85
N ALA A 378 -35.87 4.08 11.15
CA ALA A 378 -35.50 3.50 9.86
C ALA A 378 -35.18 4.63 8.88
N ARG A 379 -34.16 4.44 8.03
CA ARG A 379 -33.65 5.52 7.18
C ARG A 379 -33.03 5.00 5.90
N LEU A 380 -33.00 5.87 4.90
CA LEU A 380 -32.30 5.71 3.64
C LEU A 380 -31.09 6.64 3.64
N GLU A 381 -29.94 6.09 3.26
CA GLU A 381 -28.71 6.85 3.04
C GLU A 381 -28.26 6.70 1.59
N VAL A 382 -28.00 7.82 0.91
CA VAL A 382 -27.39 7.86 -0.42
C VAL A 382 -25.98 8.39 -0.28
N LEU A 383 -24.99 7.63 -0.71
CA LEU A 383 -23.57 7.93 -0.58
C LEU A 383 -22.90 8.09 -1.95
N ASP A 384 -21.69 8.67 -1.93
CA ASP A 384 -20.78 8.82 -3.07
C ASP A 384 -21.32 9.61 -4.27
N VAL A 385 -22.25 10.54 -4.03
CA VAL A 385 -22.90 11.30 -5.10
C VAL A 385 -22.03 12.46 -5.54
N ARG A 386 -21.54 12.42 -6.78
CA ARG A 386 -20.82 13.56 -7.37
C ARG A 386 -21.78 14.74 -7.58
N LYS A 387 -21.34 15.97 -7.29
CA LYS A 387 -22.18 17.19 -7.43
C LYS A 387 -22.93 17.30 -8.76
N PRO A 388 -22.33 17.02 -9.94
CA PRO A 388 -23.04 17.11 -11.22
C PRO A 388 -24.21 16.12 -11.35
N LEU A 389 -24.18 15.01 -10.60
CA LEU A 389 -25.19 13.94 -10.65
C LEU A 389 -26.24 14.07 -9.54
N LEU A 390 -26.14 15.06 -8.66
CA LEU A 390 -26.98 15.18 -7.47
C LEU A 390 -28.47 15.17 -7.79
N ASN A 391 -28.90 15.98 -8.75
CA ASN A 391 -30.31 16.06 -9.15
C ASN A 391 -30.77 14.75 -9.79
N THR A 392 -29.96 14.15 -10.67
CA THR A 392 -30.28 12.87 -11.32
C THR A 392 -30.45 11.75 -10.30
N VAL A 393 -29.57 11.69 -9.30
CA VAL A 393 -29.66 10.69 -8.22
C VAL A 393 -30.90 10.95 -7.35
N LYS A 394 -31.15 12.20 -6.98
CA LYS A 394 -32.32 12.58 -6.17
C LYS A 394 -33.64 12.20 -6.84
N GLU A 395 -33.79 12.57 -8.11
CA GLU A 395 -34.97 12.24 -8.92
C GLU A 395 -35.14 10.72 -9.04
N GLY A 396 -34.09 9.98 -9.38
CA GLY A 396 -34.22 8.53 -9.56
C GLY A 396 -34.47 7.76 -8.25
N VAL A 397 -34.01 8.26 -7.10
CA VAL A 397 -34.42 7.71 -5.79
C VAL A 397 -35.91 8.00 -5.55
N GLN A 398 -36.36 9.25 -5.73
CA GLN A 398 -37.77 9.61 -5.54
C GLN A 398 -38.72 8.86 -6.49
N ASP A 399 -38.30 8.62 -7.73
CA ASP A 399 -39.05 7.83 -8.69
C ASP A 399 -39.19 6.35 -8.24
N ALA A 400 -38.17 5.81 -7.57
CA ALA A 400 -38.19 4.43 -7.10
C ALA A 400 -38.98 4.25 -5.80
N VAL A 401 -38.78 5.12 -4.81
CA VAL A 401 -39.31 4.93 -3.45
C VAL A 401 -40.52 5.80 -3.12
N GLY A 402 -40.88 6.74 -3.99
CA GLY A 402 -41.96 7.70 -3.80
C GLY A 402 -41.50 9.04 -3.23
N ASP A 403 -42.46 9.84 -2.75
CA ASP A 403 -42.22 11.20 -2.25
C ASP A 403 -41.51 11.17 -0.89
N VAL A 404 -40.19 11.05 -0.93
CA VAL A 404 -39.29 11.02 0.23
C VAL A 404 -38.46 12.31 0.25
N GLU A 405 -38.42 12.98 1.41
CA GLU A 405 -37.66 14.22 1.60
C GLU A 405 -36.16 13.91 1.85
N LEU A 406 -35.36 14.03 0.78
CA LEU A 406 -33.92 13.82 0.84
C LEU A 406 -33.20 15.09 1.33
N THR A 407 -32.61 14.99 2.52
CA THR A 407 -31.75 16.02 3.10
C THR A 407 -30.32 15.86 2.57
N GLU A 408 -29.78 16.91 1.97
CA GLU A 408 -28.43 16.91 1.40
C GLU A 408 -27.38 17.34 2.43
N LEU A 409 -26.28 16.60 2.49
CA LEU A 409 -25.12 16.90 3.32
C LEU A 409 -23.85 16.79 2.48
N GLN A 410 -22.87 17.65 2.74
CA GLN A 410 -21.56 17.48 2.12
C GLN A 410 -20.86 16.25 2.74
N GLY A 411 -20.44 15.33 1.89
CA GLY A 411 -19.67 14.15 2.26
C GLY A 411 -18.17 14.44 2.38
N GLU A 412 -17.39 13.37 2.49
CA GLU A 412 -15.93 13.42 2.47
C GLU A 412 -15.42 13.77 1.07
N LEU A 413 -14.15 14.13 0.97
CA LEU A 413 -13.52 14.40 -0.32
C LEU A 413 -13.11 13.07 -0.97
N LEU A 414 -13.53 12.86 -2.22
CA LEU A 414 -13.13 11.71 -3.02
C LEU A 414 -11.77 12.02 -3.70
N PRO A 415 -10.71 11.25 -3.43
CA PRO A 415 -9.41 11.49 -4.07
C PRO A 415 -9.49 11.33 -5.59
N MET A 416 -8.76 12.16 -6.34
CA MET A 416 -8.70 12.08 -7.82
C MET A 416 -8.36 10.66 -8.30
N LEU A 417 -7.45 9.96 -7.62
CA LEU A 417 -7.05 8.59 -7.98
C LEU A 417 -8.25 7.62 -8.07
N VAL A 418 -9.23 7.80 -7.18
CA VAL A 418 -10.46 7.00 -7.17
C VAL A 418 -11.44 7.53 -8.21
N ALA A 419 -11.59 8.85 -8.29
CA ALA A 419 -12.53 9.49 -9.20
C ALA A 419 -12.23 9.25 -10.70
N CYS A 420 -10.96 9.08 -11.06
CA CYS A 420 -10.48 8.76 -12.41
C CYS A 420 -10.86 7.34 -12.87
N GLN A 421 -11.32 6.47 -11.96
CA GLN A 421 -11.71 5.12 -12.32
C GLN A 421 -13.16 5.09 -12.83
N PRO A 422 -13.43 4.46 -13.99
CA PRO A 422 -14.81 4.29 -14.46
C PRO A 422 -15.63 3.47 -13.48
N ALA A 423 -16.80 3.98 -13.08
CA ALA A 423 -17.68 3.36 -12.09
C ALA A 423 -18.54 2.26 -12.74
N VAL A 424 -17.94 1.13 -13.11
CA VAL A 424 -18.67 0.02 -13.73
C VAL A 424 -19.66 -0.60 -12.73
N ALA A 425 -20.93 -0.73 -13.13
CA ALA A 425 -21.96 -1.35 -12.32
C ALA A 425 -21.67 -2.85 -12.05
N MET A 426 -22.02 -3.32 -10.85
CA MET A 426 -21.83 -4.70 -10.38
C MET A 426 -22.90 -5.66 -10.94
N ILE A 427 -23.08 -5.65 -12.26
CA ILE A 427 -24.03 -6.51 -12.96
C ILE A 427 -23.36 -7.83 -13.35
N ARG A 428 -24.01 -8.96 -13.02
CA ARG A 428 -23.48 -10.30 -13.34
C ARG A 428 -24.01 -10.80 -14.68
N PHE A 429 -23.23 -10.59 -15.72
CA PHE A 429 -23.49 -11.18 -17.05
C PHE A 429 -23.07 -12.65 -17.10
N GLN A 430 -23.83 -13.48 -17.81
CA GLN A 430 -23.49 -14.87 -18.12
C GLN A 430 -22.51 -14.90 -19.30
N ALA A 431 -21.24 -14.61 -19.03
CA ALA A 431 -20.19 -14.57 -20.04
C ALA A 431 -19.02 -15.47 -19.67
N LYS A 432 -18.26 -15.92 -20.68
CA LYS A 432 -16.97 -16.57 -20.42
C LYS A 432 -16.00 -15.55 -19.83
N PRO A 433 -15.11 -15.93 -18.89
CA PRO A 433 -14.16 -14.99 -18.28
C PRO A 433 -13.33 -14.19 -19.30
N ALA A 434 -12.87 -14.84 -20.38
CA ALA A 434 -12.11 -14.17 -21.44
C ALA A 434 -12.92 -13.11 -22.21
N GLU A 435 -14.23 -13.32 -22.40
CA GLU A 435 -15.10 -12.34 -23.06
C GLU A 435 -15.39 -11.15 -22.12
N ALA A 436 -15.60 -11.44 -20.84
CA ALA A 436 -15.80 -10.41 -19.81
C ALA A 436 -14.55 -9.53 -19.62
N GLU A 437 -13.36 -10.13 -19.61
CA GLU A 437 -12.07 -9.41 -19.55
C GLU A 437 -11.88 -8.50 -20.77
N LYS A 438 -12.20 -8.99 -21.98
CA LYS A 438 -12.15 -8.18 -23.21
C LYS A 438 -13.10 -6.98 -23.14
N LEU A 439 -14.32 -7.16 -22.65
CA LEU A 439 -15.27 -6.06 -22.43
C LEU A 439 -14.72 -5.07 -21.39
N GLN A 440 -14.22 -5.56 -20.26
CA GLN A 440 -13.66 -4.72 -19.19
C GLN A 440 -12.50 -3.86 -19.69
N ASN A 441 -11.54 -4.45 -20.39
CA ASN A 441 -10.40 -3.73 -20.98
C ASN A 441 -10.85 -2.68 -21.99
N SER A 442 -11.82 -3.02 -22.85
CA SER A 442 -12.36 -2.09 -23.84
C SER A 442 -13.12 -0.94 -23.19
N LEU A 443 -13.85 -1.21 -22.10
CA LEU A 443 -14.56 -0.21 -21.31
C LEU A 443 -13.57 0.74 -20.62
N MET A 444 -12.53 0.21 -20.00
CA MET A 444 -11.46 1.02 -19.40
C MET A 444 -10.82 1.93 -20.45
N ALA A 445 -10.42 1.39 -21.61
CA ALA A 445 -9.84 2.16 -22.69
C ALA A 445 -10.75 3.29 -23.18
N ALA A 446 -12.06 3.04 -23.31
CA ALA A 446 -13.01 4.03 -23.84
C ALA A 446 -13.44 5.11 -22.82
N ARG A 447 -13.45 4.80 -21.52
CA ARG A 447 -14.02 5.68 -20.48
C ARG A 447 -12.98 6.36 -19.62
N MET A 448 -11.85 5.71 -19.36
CA MET A 448 -10.84 6.24 -18.45
C MET A 448 -10.19 7.55 -18.93
N PRO A 449 -9.87 7.76 -20.22
CA PRO A 449 -9.35 9.05 -20.69
C PRO A 449 -10.32 10.21 -20.42
N LYS A 450 -11.62 9.97 -20.61
CA LYS A 450 -12.68 10.93 -20.32
C LYS A 450 -12.81 11.17 -18.82
N ALA A 451 -12.81 10.12 -18.02
CA ALA A 451 -12.87 10.22 -16.57
C ALA A 451 -11.69 11.02 -16.00
N ILE A 452 -10.46 10.78 -16.47
CA ILE A 452 -9.26 11.54 -16.08
C ILE A 452 -9.43 13.03 -16.40
N THR A 453 -9.96 13.34 -17.59
CA THR A 453 -9.95 14.71 -18.12
C THR A 453 -11.16 15.54 -17.71
N SER A 454 -12.25 14.91 -17.26
CA SER A 454 -13.49 15.60 -16.87
C SER A 454 -13.61 15.90 -15.37
N ILE A 455 -12.59 15.61 -14.57
CA ILE A 455 -12.64 15.82 -13.12
C ILE A 455 -12.41 17.28 -12.79
N ASP A 456 -13.42 17.90 -12.17
CA ASP A 456 -13.32 19.25 -11.66
C ASP A 456 -12.53 19.28 -10.35
N THR A 457 -11.48 20.09 -10.28
CA THR A 457 -10.60 20.19 -9.11
C THR A 457 -10.34 21.62 -8.68
N PRO A 458 -10.14 21.89 -7.38
CA PRO A 458 -9.72 23.21 -6.91
C PRO A 458 -8.38 23.68 -7.51
N MET A 459 -7.46 22.76 -7.88
CA MET A 459 -6.22 23.13 -8.57
C MET A 459 -6.47 23.86 -9.91
N LEU A 460 -7.59 23.57 -10.56
CA LEU A 460 -8.02 24.21 -11.82
C LEU A 460 -9.18 25.19 -11.60
N ASP A 461 -9.26 25.81 -10.41
CA ASP A 461 -10.33 26.74 -9.99
C ASP A 461 -11.76 26.17 -10.15
N GLY A 462 -11.91 24.86 -9.91
CA GLY A 462 -13.18 24.16 -10.08
C GLY A 462 -13.49 23.75 -11.52
N GLY A 463 -12.55 23.93 -12.44
CA GLY A 463 -12.59 23.33 -13.77
C GLY A 463 -11.86 21.98 -13.84
N SER A 464 -11.83 21.40 -15.04
CA SER A 464 -11.18 20.14 -15.37
C SER A 464 -10.17 20.32 -16.50
N LEU A 465 -9.34 19.30 -16.75
CA LEU A 465 -8.40 19.31 -17.89
C LEU A 465 -9.12 19.58 -19.22
N LEU A 466 -10.33 19.02 -19.39
CA LEU A 466 -11.18 19.22 -20.55
C LEU A 466 -11.76 20.64 -20.59
N SER A 467 -12.39 21.12 -19.51
CA SER A 467 -13.07 22.43 -19.54
C SER A 467 -12.09 23.62 -19.60
N THR A 468 -10.84 23.41 -19.19
CA THR A 468 -9.77 24.42 -19.21
C THR A 468 -8.77 24.25 -20.36
N CYS A 469 -9.01 23.32 -21.30
CA CYS A 469 -8.02 22.95 -22.33
C CYS A 469 -7.59 24.10 -23.27
N ASP A 470 -8.43 25.13 -23.43
CA ASP A 470 -8.15 26.32 -24.24
C ASP A 470 -7.74 27.54 -23.41
N ASP A 471 -7.59 27.39 -22.08
CA ASP A 471 -7.15 28.47 -21.19
C ASP A 471 -5.62 28.44 -21.01
N GLU A 472 -4.92 29.37 -21.66
CA GLU A 472 -3.47 29.56 -21.55
C GLU A 472 -3.03 29.95 -20.13
N SER A 473 -3.88 30.62 -19.36
CA SER A 473 -3.55 30.98 -17.97
C SER A 473 -3.49 29.76 -17.05
N LYS A 474 -4.07 28.64 -17.48
CA LYS A 474 -4.09 27.35 -16.78
C LYS A 474 -3.09 26.33 -17.33
N LEU A 475 -2.24 26.71 -18.28
CA LEU A 475 -1.30 25.78 -18.89
C LEU A 475 -0.39 25.10 -17.85
N PHE A 476 0.08 25.87 -16.85
CA PHE A 476 0.93 25.34 -15.79
C PHE A 476 0.19 24.33 -14.91
N GLU A 477 -0.98 24.68 -14.38
CA GLU A 477 -1.78 23.81 -13.52
C GLU A 477 -2.30 22.57 -14.27
N ARG A 478 -2.70 22.71 -15.54
CA ARG A 478 -3.08 21.57 -16.38
C ARG A 478 -1.90 20.60 -16.59
N THR A 479 -0.71 21.15 -16.85
CA THR A 479 0.52 20.35 -16.98
C THR A 479 0.80 19.60 -15.66
N VAL A 480 0.68 20.28 -14.52
CA VAL A 480 0.83 19.67 -13.20
C VAL A 480 -0.19 18.54 -12.98
N MET A 481 -1.47 18.75 -13.29
CA MET A 481 -2.50 17.73 -13.13
C MET A 481 -2.21 16.48 -13.97
N MET A 482 -1.82 16.64 -15.24
CA MET A 482 -1.40 15.49 -16.06
C MET A 482 -0.17 14.80 -15.49
N ARG A 483 0.80 15.55 -14.98
CA ARG A 483 2.00 14.97 -14.34
C ARG A 483 1.62 14.19 -13.10
N ILE A 484 0.67 14.64 -12.27
CA ILE A 484 0.20 13.86 -11.12
C ILE A 484 -0.38 12.51 -11.59
N VAL A 485 -1.23 12.52 -12.63
CA VAL A 485 -1.85 11.31 -13.19
C VAL A 485 -0.80 10.30 -13.66
N GLU A 486 0.24 10.75 -14.35
CA GLU A 486 1.32 9.89 -14.89
C GLU A 486 2.13 9.17 -13.80
N GLN A 487 2.13 9.69 -12.57
CA GLN A 487 2.95 9.16 -11.48
C GLN A 487 2.25 8.06 -10.68
N TYR A 488 0.97 7.78 -10.95
CA TYR A 488 0.25 6.65 -10.36
C TYR A 488 0.28 5.43 -11.29
N ASP A 489 0.98 4.38 -10.87
CA ASP A 489 0.99 3.11 -11.60
C ASP A 489 -0.41 2.49 -11.70
N ALA A 490 -1.26 2.70 -10.70
CA ALA A 490 -2.67 2.29 -10.71
C ALA A 490 -3.49 2.90 -11.86
N LEU A 491 -3.03 4.00 -12.46
CA LEU A 491 -3.65 4.62 -13.64
C LEU A 491 -2.91 4.23 -14.92
N VAL A 492 -1.59 4.43 -14.97
CA VAL A 492 -0.82 4.25 -16.22
C VAL A 492 -0.65 2.79 -16.65
N SER A 493 -0.88 1.81 -15.75
CA SER A 493 -0.80 0.38 -16.06
C SER A 493 -2.06 -0.20 -16.72
N LYS A 494 -3.19 0.54 -16.72
CA LYS A 494 -4.53 0.03 -17.09
C LYS A 494 -4.72 -0.27 -18.58
N GLY A 495 -3.90 0.29 -19.45
CA GLY A 495 -3.98 0.01 -20.88
C GLY A 495 -3.10 0.94 -21.70
N GLN A 496 -2.71 0.48 -22.88
CA GLN A 496 -1.99 1.30 -23.85
C GLN A 496 -2.88 2.41 -24.40
N GLY A 497 -2.32 3.60 -24.60
CA GLY A 497 -3.02 4.73 -25.23
C GLY A 497 -3.97 5.53 -24.33
N ILE A 498 -4.34 5.04 -23.13
CA ILE A 498 -5.25 5.76 -22.22
C ILE A 498 -4.71 7.14 -21.85
N ILE A 499 -3.43 7.19 -21.47
CA ILE A 499 -2.76 8.43 -21.08
C ILE A 499 -2.53 9.33 -22.31
N ASP A 500 -2.19 8.74 -23.46
CA ASP A 500 -1.99 9.49 -24.71
C ASP A 500 -3.29 10.17 -25.16
N GLU A 501 -4.43 9.49 -25.05
CA GLU A 501 -5.75 10.07 -25.34
C GLU A 501 -6.11 11.18 -24.32
N ALA A 502 -5.79 10.99 -23.03
CA ALA A 502 -5.97 12.04 -22.03
C ALA A 502 -5.15 13.31 -22.36
N TYR A 503 -3.91 13.16 -22.86
CA TYR A 503 -3.12 14.28 -23.37
C TYR A 503 -3.78 15.00 -24.54
N GLN A 504 -4.28 14.24 -25.52
CA GLN A 504 -4.97 14.79 -26.69
C GLN A 504 -6.20 15.59 -26.28
N ILE A 505 -7.02 15.06 -25.37
CA ILE A 505 -8.21 15.74 -24.84
C ILE A 505 -7.80 17.01 -24.07
N ALA A 506 -6.74 16.95 -23.26
CA ALA A 506 -6.25 18.08 -22.47
C ALA A 506 -5.51 19.15 -23.29
N LYS A 507 -5.21 18.88 -24.58
CA LYS A 507 -4.38 19.72 -25.47
C LYS A 507 -3.00 20.02 -24.88
N LEU A 508 -2.36 19.01 -24.31
CA LEU A 508 -1.03 19.10 -23.72
C LEU A 508 -0.04 18.22 -24.48
N GLU A 509 1.23 18.59 -24.43
CA GLU A 509 2.32 17.79 -24.99
C GLU A 509 2.93 16.89 -23.90
N PRO A 510 3.03 15.57 -24.14
CA PRO A 510 3.72 14.66 -23.23
C PRO A 510 5.23 14.93 -23.22
N GLN A 511 5.89 14.56 -22.14
CA GLN A 511 7.35 14.69 -22.07
C GLN A 511 8.04 13.68 -23.00
N SER A 512 9.16 14.08 -23.58
CA SER A 512 9.95 13.20 -24.42
C SER A 512 10.47 11.99 -23.64
N MET A 513 10.57 10.85 -24.33
CA MET A 513 11.28 9.68 -23.84
C MET A 513 12.75 10.02 -23.57
N LEU A 514 13.30 9.46 -22.50
CA LEU A 514 14.69 9.58 -22.10
C LEU A 514 15.50 8.44 -22.73
N LYS A 515 16.70 8.76 -23.22
CA LYS A 515 17.65 7.80 -23.79
C LYS A 515 18.93 7.80 -22.96
N PRO A 516 18.92 7.17 -21.77
CA PRO A 516 20.09 7.11 -20.91
C PRO A 516 21.17 6.23 -21.54
N ALA A 517 22.44 6.52 -21.27
CA ALA A 517 23.49 5.53 -21.49
C ALA A 517 23.38 4.42 -20.44
N SER A 518 23.87 3.21 -20.76
CA SER A 518 23.83 2.05 -19.85
C SER A 518 24.35 2.36 -18.43
N GLY A 519 25.44 3.13 -18.34
CA GLY A 519 26.06 3.50 -17.06
C GLY A 519 25.26 4.49 -16.21
N ASP A 520 24.25 5.16 -16.79
CA ASP A 520 23.49 6.22 -16.12
C ASP A 520 22.16 5.71 -15.54
N VAL A 521 21.76 4.47 -15.85
CA VAL A 521 20.45 3.90 -15.47
C VAL A 521 20.23 3.89 -13.95
N GLU A 522 21.29 3.71 -13.17
CA GLU A 522 21.23 3.73 -11.70
C GLU A 522 20.85 5.10 -11.13
N THR A 523 21.17 6.18 -11.85
CA THR A 523 20.98 7.56 -11.40
C THR A 523 19.63 8.16 -11.78
N LEU A 524 18.85 7.47 -12.63
CA LEU A 524 17.54 7.93 -13.07
C LEU A 524 16.62 8.19 -11.87
N ALA A 525 15.74 9.19 -11.96
CA ALA A 525 14.73 9.41 -10.94
C ALA A 525 13.57 8.40 -11.09
N ASN A 526 12.86 8.09 -10.01
CA ASN A 526 11.76 7.11 -10.07
C ASN A 526 10.61 7.61 -10.95
N GLU A 527 10.32 8.92 -10.90
CA GLU A 527 9.29 9.57 -11.71
C GLU A 527 9.55 9.55 -13.23
N ASP A 528 10.80 9.27 -13.62
CA ASP A 528 11.25 9.25 -15.00
C ASP A 528 11.29 7.83 -15.60
N LEU A 529 11.15 6.78 -14.78
CA LEU A 529 11.31 5.39 -15.23
C LEU A 529 10.39 5.04 -16.41
N ASN A 530 9.12 5.44 -16.34
CA ASN A 530 8.14 5.16 -17.39
C ASN A 530 8.47 5.81 -18.74
N ARG A 531 9.34 6.81 -18.74
CA ARG A 531 9.82 7.53 -19.93
C ARG A 531 11.15 6.99 -20.46
N VAL A 532 11.71 5.92 -19.89
CA VAL A 532 12.97 5.35 -20.38
C VAL A 532 12.76 4.55 -21.67
N ASP A 533 13.43 4.97 -22.73
CA ASP A 533 13.64 4.19 -23.94
C ASP A 533 14.82 3.24 -23.69
N CYS A 534 14.55 1.94 -23.77
CA CYS A 534 15.54 0.91 -23.51
C CYS A 534 16.17 0.31 -24.78
N ALA A 535 15.83 0.80 -25.98
CA ALA A 535 16.27 0.22 -27.26
C ALA A 535 17.80 0.10 -27.38
N ASP A 536 18.53 1.09 -26.87
CA ASP A 536 20.00 1.19 -26.98
C ASP A 536 20.74 0.71 -25.71
N LEU A 537 20.03 0.19 -24.71
CA LEU A 537 20.63 -0.32 -23.47
C LEU A 537 21.22 -1.72 -23.66
N ASP A 538 22.35 -1.98 -23.01
CA ASP A 538 22.88 -3.34 -22.92
C ASP A 538 22.06 -4.23 -21.97
N ALA A 539 22.35 -5.53 -22.00
CA ALA A 539 21.66 -6.52 -21.20
C ALA A 539 21.75 -6.26 -19.69
N GLU A 540 22.90 -5.79 -19.20
CA GLU A 540 23.14 -5.62 -17.76
C GLU A 540 22.32 -4.43 -17.23
N ALA A 541 22.33 -3.32 -17.97
CA ALA A 541 21.51 -2.15 -17.71
C ALA A 541 20.01 -2.46 -17.79
N MET A 542 19.58 -3.27 -18.77
CA MET A 542 18.17 -3.71 -18.87
C MET A 542 17.76 -4.59 -17.69
N ILE A 543 18.61 -5.53 -17.24
CA ILE A 543 18.31 -6.39 -16.09
C ILE A 543 18.15 -5.54 -14.82
N TYR A 544 19.07 -4.60 -14.60
CA TYR A 544 18.98 -3.67 -13.48
C TYR A 544 17.69 -2.83 -13.55
N LEU A 545 17.39 -2.25 -14.71
CA LEU A 545 16.21 -1.41 -14.91
C LEU A 545 14.91 -2.20 -14.65
N LEU A 546 14.83 -3.45 -15.11
CA LEU A 546 13.68 -4.32 -14.87
C LEU A 546 13.46 -4.55 -13.36
N GLN A 547 14.52 -4.91 -12.63
CA GLN A 547 14.45 -5.15 -11.19
C GLN A 547 14.05 -3.89 -10.42
N ARG A 548 14.65 -2.75 -10.78
CA ARG A 548 14.34 -1.46 -10.18
C ARG A 548 12.89 -1.06 -10.44
N ALA A 549 12.43 -1.15 -11.68
CA ALA A 549 11.05 -0.82 -12.06
C ALA A 549 10.03 -1.71 -11.33
N GLN A 550 10.35 -2.99 -11.09
CA GLN A 550 9.52 -3.87 -10.29
C GLN A 550 9.46 -3.43 -8.82
N GLN A 551 10.60 -3.07 -8.22
CA GLN A 551 10.66 -2.67 -6.81
C GLN A 551 9.82 -1.43 -6.50
N VAL A 552 9.74 -0.48 -7.45
CA VAL A 552 9.00 0.78 -7.28
C VAL A 552 7.66 0.82 -8.02
N SER A 553 7.19 -0.30 -8.57
CA SER A 553 5.92 -0.40 -9.32
C SER A 553 5.84 0.60 -10.48
N ALA A 554 6.66 0.38 -11.50
CA ALA A 554 6.67 1.12 -12.77
C ALA A 554 6.32 0.19 -13.93
N THR A 555 5.06 -0.25 -13.98
CA THR A 555 4.54 -1.31 -14.85
C THR A 555 4.77 -1.05 -16.34
N PRO A 556 4.58 0.18 -16.89
CA PRO A 556 4.91 0.46 -18.28
C PRO A 556 6.38 0.16 -18.63
N THR A 557 7.31 0.53 -17.74
CA THR A 557 8.74 0.24 -17.89
C THR A 557 9.00 -1.25 -17.84
N VAL A 558 8.41 -1.94 -16.85
CA VAL A 558 8.50 -3.40 -16.71
C VAL A 558 8.07 -4.08 -18.00
N ARG A 559 6.91 -3.73 -18.57
CA ARG A 559 6.40 -4.30 -19.83
C ARG A 559 7.40 -4.08 -20.97
N ARG A 560 7.92 -2.87 -21.12
CA ARG A 560 8.84 -2.49 -22.20
C ARG A 560 10.17 -3.24 -22.10
N VAL A 561 10.81 -3.19 -20.95
CA VAL A 561 12.14 -3.79 -20.72
C VAL A 561 12.07 -5.32 -20.74
N ALA A 562 11.05 -5.93 -20.14
CA ALA A 562 10.89 -7.37 -20.16
C ALA A 562 10.69 -7.90 -21.59
N LYS A 563 9.85 -7.25 -22.41
CA LYS A 563 9.67 -7.61 -23.83
C LYS A 563 11.00 -7.54 -24.59
N GLN A 564 11.80 -6.50 -24.37
CA GLN A 564 13.09 -6.35 -25.03
C GLN A 564 14.11 -7.41 -24.57
N LEU A 565 14.21 -7.69 -23.28
CA LEU A 565 15.09 -8.74 -22.73
C LEU A 565 14.72 -10.13 -23.28
N ILE A 566 13.44 -10.43 -23.42
CA ILE A 566 12.97 -11.69 -24.02
C ILE A 566 13.42 -11.79 -25.49
N GLY A 567 13.40 -10.70 -26.24
CA GLY A 567 13.87 -10.64 -27.62
C GLY A 567 15.40 -10.63 -27.78
N THR A 568 16.15 -10.39 -26.70
CA THR A 568 17.61 -10.24 -26.73
C THR A 568 18.32 -11.59 -26.56
N GLU A 569 19.44 -11.76 -27.27
CA GLU A 569 20.39 -12.86 -27.03
C GLU A 569 21.22 -12.53 -25.78
N LEU A 570 21.16 -13.41 -24.79
CA LEU A 570 21.82 -13.24 -23.49
C LEU A 570 22.89 -14.30 -23.28
N SER A 571 23.93 -13.97 -22.51
CA SER A 571 24.95 -14.95 -22.12
C SER A 571 24.37 -16.05 -21.23
N GLU A 572 25.06 -17.19 -21.08
CA GLU A 572 24.65 -18.28 -20.17
C GLU A 572 24.39 -17.79 -18.74
N GLU A 573 25.23 -16.87 -18.24
CA GLU A 573 25.10 -16.29 -16.90
C GLU A 573 23.88 -15.37 -16.76
N GLN A 574 23.42 -14.78 -17.86
CA GLN A 574 22.28 -13.87 -17.92
C GLN A 574 20.95 -14.57 -18.21
N LYS A 575 20.96 -15.86 -18.58
CA LYS A 575 19.72 -16.64 -18.85
C LYS A 575 18.71 -16.63 -17.71
N PRO A 576 19.09 -16.68 -16.41
CA PRO A 576 18.13 -16.53 -15.32
C PRO A 576 17.36 -15.21 -15.37
N ALA A 577 17.97 -14.14 -15.90
CA ALA A 577 17.30 -12.85 -16.05
C ALA A 577 16.24 -12.85 -17.17
N LYS A 578 16.40 -13.70 -18.20
CA LYS A 578 15.36 -13.94 -19.20
C LYS A 578 14.13 -14.60 -18.59
N MET A 579 14.34 -15.56 -17.68
CA MET A 579 13.26 -16.19 -16.93
C MET A 579 12.54 -15.18 -16.03
N LEU A 580 13.31 -14.31 -15.34
CA LEU A 580 12.75 -13.20 -14.58
C LEU A 580 11.91 -12.27 -15.47
N ALA A 581 12.39 -11.93 -16.68
CA ALA A 581 11.65 -11.12 -17.63
C ALA A 581 10.32 -11.78 -18.04
N TYR A 582 10.30 -13.07 -18.36
CA TYR A 582 9.06 -13.81 -18.63
C TYR A 582 8.08 -13.72 -17.46
N MET A 583 8.52 -14.09 -16.24
CA MET A 583 7.66 -14.07 -15.05
C MET A 583 7.10 -12.68 -14.75
N THR A 584 7.94 -11.66 -14.90
CA THR A 584 7.53 -10.28 -14.63
C THR A 584 6.52 -9.80 -15.67
N LEU A 585 6.72 -10.16 -16.96
CA LEU A 585 5.79 -9.78 -18.02
C LEU A 585 4.45 -10.54 -17.93
N ILE A 586 4.46 -11.81 -17.53
CA ILE A 586 3.24 -12.60 -17.27
C ILE A 586 2.41 -11.89 -16.19
N ASN A 587 3.02 -11.51 -15.07
CA ASN A 587 2.33 -10.80 -13.99
C ASN A 587 1.88 -9.38 -14.38
N ALA A 588 2.56 -8.75 -15.32
CA ALA A 588 2.24 -7.41 -15.81
C ALA A 588 1.34 -7.41 -17.07
N SER A 589 0.87 -8.58 -17.54
CA SER A 589 0.10 -8.69 -18.78
C SER A 589 -1.25 -7.98 -18.69
N GLU A 590 -1.76 -7.53 -19.84
CA GLU A 590 -3.04 -6.79 -19.93
C GLU A 590 -4.26 -7.73 -19.95
N GLY A 591 -4.04 -9.04 -20.04
CA GLY A 591 -5.10 -10.04 -19.92
C GLY A 591 -4.58 -11.47 -19.86
N ASN A 592 -5.47 -12.39 -19.49
CA ASN A 592 -5.13 -13.79 -19.28
C ASN A 592 -4.64 -14.49 -20.55
N GLU A 593 -5.19 -14.17 -21.72
CA GLU A 593 -4.81 -14.77 -23.02
C GLU A 593 -3.32 -14.51 -23.34
N GLN A 594 -2.89 -13.26 -23.23
CA GLN A 594 -1.47 -12.88 -23.42
C GLN A 594 -0.57 -13.50 -22.34
N ALA A 595 -1.02 -13.52 -21.08
CA ALA A 595 -0.25 -14.13 -19.99
C ALA A 595 -0.04 -15.64 -20.21
N ILE A 596 -1.06 -16.33 -20.73
CA ILE A 596 -1.01 -17.75 -21.07
C ILE A 596 -0.02 -18.01 -22.21
N GLU A 597 -0.06 -17.21 -23.28
CA GLU A 597 0.89 -17.32 -24.39
C GLU A 597 2.33 -17.13 -23.90
N LEU A 598 2.57 -16.11 -23.07
CA LEU A 598 3.87 -15.85 -22.45
C LEU A 598 4.31 -16.98 -21.52
N MET A 599 3.38 -17.60 -20.78
CA MET A 599 3.65 -18.76 -19.92
C MET A 599 4.10 -19.97 -20.75
N ASP A 600 3.43 -20.23 -21.87
CA ASP A 600 3.80 -21.31 -22.78
C ASP A 600 5.18 -21.08 -23.41
N ASP A 601 5.51 -19.84 -23.77
CA ASP A 601 6.85 -19.49 -24.27
C ASP A 601 7.93 -19.55 -23.17
N ALA A 602 7.60 -19.15 -21.94
CA ALA A 602 8.50 -19.28 -20.79
C ALA A 602 8.85 -20.75 -20.50
N LYS A 603 7.88 -21.66 -20.58
CA LYS A 603 8.10 -23.11 -20.42
C LYS A 603 9.00 -23.66 -21.53
N LYS A 604 8.74 -23.33 -22.80
CA LYS A 604 9.62 -23.74 -23.92
C LYS A 604 11.06 -23.25 -23.71
N PHE A 605 11.23 -22.01 -23.27
CA PHE A 605 12.54 -21.46 -22.96
C PHE A 605 13.20 -22.19 -21.79
N ALA A 606 12.46 -22.49 -20.72
CA ALA A 606 12.95 -23.23 -19.57
C ALA A 606 13.46 -24.62 -19.96
N GLU A 607 12.66 -25.37 -20.72
CA GLU A 607 13.00 -26.72 -21.21
C GLU A 607 14.25 -26.69 -22.10
N ALA A 608 14.32 -25.76 -23.05
CA ALA A 608 15.46 -25.61 -23.95
C ALA A 608 16.78 -25.28 -23.22
N ASN A 609 16.69 -24.72 -22.00
CA ASN A 609 17.84 -24.29 -21.20
C ASN A 609 18.03 -25.10 -19.90
N ASN A 610 17.31 -26.23 -19.74
CA ASN A 610 17.36 -27.07 -18.54
C ASN A 610 17.06 -26.30 -17.23
N ILE A 611 16.18 -25.31 -17.28
CA ILE A 611 15.71 -24.56 -16.10
C ILE A 611 14.50 -25.32 -15.52
N PRO A 612 14.43 -25.57 -14.20
CA PRO A 612 13.28 -26.23 -13.59
C PRO A 612 11.96 -25.48 -13.82
N THR A 613 10.92 -26.20 -14.24
CA THR A 613 9.60 -25.65 -14.60
C THR A 613 8.58 -25.68 -13.47
N ALA A 614 8.90 -26.23 -12.30
CA ALA A 614 7.97 -26.39 -11.18
C ALA A 614 7.25 -25.08 -10.80
N ASN A 615 7.99 -23.98 -10.67
CA ASN A 615 7.41 -22.67 -10.33
C ASN A 615 6.52 -22.11 -11.46
N LEU A 616 6.87 -22.36 -12.73
CA LEU A 616 6.05 -21.95 -13.87
C LEU A 616 4.72 -22.69 -13.87
N LEU A 617 4.74 -24.01 -13.64
CA LEU A 617 3.53 -24.82 -13.58
C LEU A 617 2.65 -24.44 -12.38
N LEU A 618 3.24 -24.14 -11.22
CA LEU A 618 2.48 -23.64 -10.05
C LEU A 618 1.78 -22.31 -10.36
N SER A 619 2.46 -21.38 -11.04
CA SER A 619 1.86 -20.12 -11.48
C SER A 619 0.80 -20.32 -12.57
N GLU A 620 1.01 -21.27 -13.49
CA GLU A 620 0.06 -21.60 -14.55
C GLU A 620 -1.27 -22.11 -14.00
N VAL A 621 -1.25 -22.92 -12.92
CA VAL A 621 -2.49 -23.41 -12.28
C VAL A 621 -3.41 -22.24 -11.89
N GLY A 622 -2.86 -21.21 -11.23
CA GLY A 622 -3.63 -20.02 -10.85
C GLY A 622 -4.12 -19.23 -12.06
N LEU A 623 -3.26 -19.05 -13.07
CA LEU A 623 -3.57 -18.30 -14.28
C LEU A 623 -4.66 -18.96 -15.14
N ARG A 624 -4.61 -20.29 -15.31
CA ARG A 624 -5.63 -21.03 -16.06
C ARG A 624 -6.97 -21.02 -15.34
N LEU A 625 -6.96 -21.06 -14.00
CA LEU A 625 -8.16 -20.94 -13.19
C LEU A 625 -8.80 -19.55 -13.33
N SER A 626 -8.01 -18.47 -13.25
CA SER A 626 -8.53 -17.10 -13.44
C SER A 626 -9.06 -16.87 -14.85
N ALA A 627 -8.44 -17.50 -15.85
CA ALA A 627 -8.89 -17.46 -17.25
C ALA A 627 -10.18 -18.26 -17.51
N GLY A 628 -10.62 -19.10 -16.57
CA GLY A 628 -11.70 -20.07 -16.79
C GLY A 628 -11.34 -21.20 -17.76
N ASP A 629 -10.05 -21.46 -17.96
CA ASP A 629 -9.55 -22.52 -18.85
C ASP A 629 -9.48 -23.85 -18.10
N GLY A 630 -10.64 -24.51 -17.95
CA GLY A 630 -10.76 -25.81 -17.28
C GLY A 630 -9.82 -26.89 -17.84
N PRO A 631 -9.77 -27.12 -19.16
CA PRO A 631 -8.84 -28.08 -19.76
C PRO A 631 -7.37 -27.74 -19.51
N GLY A 632 -6.98 -26.47 -19.65
CA GLY A 632 -5.62 -26.02 -19.37
C GLY A 632 -5.24 -26.17 -17.90
N PHE A 633 -6.16 -25.86 -16.99
CA PHE A 633 -6.00 -26.08 -15.55
C PHE A 633 -5.74 -27.55 -15.22
N GLN A 634 -6.57 -28.47 -15.73
CA GLN A 634 -6.41 -29.91 -15.51
C GLN A 634 -5.06 -30.40 -16.03
N ASN A 635 -4.69 -30.01 -17.25
CA ASN A 635 -3.42 -30.37 -17.85
C ASN A 635 -2.20 -29.84 -17.05
N ALA A 636 -2.28 -28.61 -16.51
CA ALA A 636 -1.23 -28.04 -15.67
C ALA A 636 -1.05 -28.83 -14.36
N VAL A 637 -2.15 -29.16 -13.68
CA VAL A 637 -2.13 -29.96 -12.43
C VAL A 637 -1.61 -31.38 -12.67
N GLU A 638 -2.06 -32.03 -13.74
CA GLU A 638 -1.60 -33.37 -14.13
C GLU A 638 -0.10 -33.38 -14.48
N THR A 639 0.35 -32.38 -15.25
CA THR A 639 1.75 -32.24 -15.63
C THR A 639 2.63 -32.01 -14.40
N LEU A 640 2.21 -31.13 -13.50
CA LEU A 640 2.91 -30.85 -12.26
C LEU A 640 2.99 -32.10 -11.36
N SER A 641 1.88 -32.82 -11.19
CA SER A 641 1.83 -34.05 -10.39
C SER A 641 2.69 -35.16 -11.01
N ARG A 642 2.68 -35.31 -12.33
CA ARG A 642 3.47 -36.31 -13.05
C ARG A 642 4.98 -36.03 -12.97
N GLN A 643 5.40 -34.77 -13.09
CA GLN A 643 6.81 -34.39 -13.12
C GLN A 643 7.41 -34.21 -11.72
N TYR A 644 6.65 -33.62 -10.79
CA TYR A 644 7.12 -33.18 -9.47
C TYR A 644 6.35 -33.83 -8.30
N GLY A 645 5.53 -34.85 -8.55
CA GLY A 645 4.74 -35.52 -7.50
C GLY A 645 5.57 -36.17 -6.38
N ASN A 646 6.86 -36.43 -6.63
CA ASN A 646 7.79 -36.95 -5.64
C ASN A 646 8.52 -35.85 -4.85
N GLU A 647 8.26 -34.56 -5.13
CA GLU A 647 8.85 -33.42 -4.43
C GLU A 647 7.85 -32.85 -3.41
N PRO A 648 8.03 -33.11 -2.10
CA PRO A 648 7.06 -32.75 -1.07
C PRO A 648 6.80 -31.23 -1.01
N GLU A 649 7.83 -30.42 -1.26
CA GLU A 649 7.72 -28.95 -1.23
C GLU A 649 6.84 -28.40 -2.35
N VAL A 650 6.94 -28.97 -3.56
CA VAL A 650 6.12 -28.56 -4.71
C VAL A 650 4.67 -28.98 -4.51
N MET A 651 4.44 -30.20 -4.04
CA MET A 651 3.10 -30.70 -3.75
C MET A 651 2.42 -29.96 -2.59
N ALA A 652 3.18 -29.57 -1.55
CA ALA A 652 2.67 -28.72 -0.48
C ALA A 652 2.23 -27.34 -1.00
N LYS A 653 3.00 -26.71 -1.90
CA LYS A 653 2.61 -25.45 -2.54
C LYS A 653 1.38 -25.60 -3.43
N LEU A 654 1.29 -26.68 -4.20
CA LEU A 654 0.10 -26.98 -5.00
C LEU A 654 -1.14 -27.10 -4.09
N GLN A 655 -1.04 -27.87 -3.00
CA GLN A 655 -2.13 -28.02 -2.03
C GLN A 655 -2.52 -26.68 -1.42
N GLN A 656 -1.56 -25.87 -0.97
CA GLN A 656 -1.83 -24.52 -0.47
C GLN A 656 -2.53 -23.63 -1.50
N THR A 657 -2.12 -23.73 -2.76
CA THR A 657 -2.71 -22.98 -3.88
C THR A 657 -4.17 -23.40 -4.10
N LEU A 658 -4.44 -24.71 -4.18
CA LEU A 658 -5.80 -25.25 -4.33
C LEU A 658 -6.70 -24.93 -3.13
N MET A 659 -6.15 -24.93 -1.91
CA MET A 659 -6.85 -24.51 -0.69
C MET A 659 -7.19 -23.02 -0.73
N ALA A 660 -6.25 -22.17 -1.15
CA ALA A 660 -6.47 -20.73 -1.27
C ALA A 660 -7.58 -20.40 -2.27
N TYR A 661 -7.70 -21.19 -3.34
CA TYR A 661 -8.81 -21.09 -4.30
C TYR A 661 -10.10 -21.80 -3.84
N GLY A 662 -10.11 -22.38 -2.64
CA GLY A 662 -11.28 -23.06 -2.09
C GLY A 662 -11.68 -24.35 -2.81
N LEU A 663 -10.82 -24.89 -3.67
CA LEU A 663 -11.09 -26.13 -4.44
C LEU A 663 -10.97 -27.37 -3.55
N ILE A 664 -10.15 -27.29 -2.50
CA ILE A 664 -9.97 -28.35 -1.50
C ILE A 664 -10.04 -27.80 -0.08
N SER A 665 -10.45 -28.64 0.86
CA SER A 665 -10.45 -28.39 2.29
C SER A 665 -9.05 -28.56 2.90
N PRO A 666 -8.81 -28.07 4.13
CA PRO A 666 -7.53 -28.26 4.83
C PRO A 666 -7.12 -29.72 5.05
N ASP A 667 -8.09 -30.64 4.99
CA ASP A 667 -7.88 -32.09 5.06
C ASP A 667 -7.59 -32.73 3.68
N GLY A 668 -7.50 -31.93 2.61
CA GLY A 668 -7.21 -32.37 1.24
C GLY A 668 -8.44 -32.85 0.46
N THR A 669 -9.65 -32.80 1.03
CA THR A 669 -10.87 -33.25 0.34
C THR A 669 -11.43 -32.18 -0.60
N PRO A 670 -11.93 -32.52 -1.80
CA PRO A 670 -12.58 -31.55 -2.69
C PRO A 670 -13.79 -30.89 -2.01
N ARG A 671 -13.87 -29.55 -2.06
CA ARG A 671 -15.06 -28.83 -1.58
C ARG A 671 -16.13 -28.84 -2.67
N GLN A 672 -17.33 -29.33 -2.34
CA GLN A 672 -18.50 -29.14 -3.20
C GLN A 672 -18.93 -27.66 -3.18
N ALA A 673 -19.23 -27.10 -4.36
CA ALA A 673 -19.77 -25.76 -4.48
C ALA A 673 -21.10 -25.65 -3.70
N PRO A 674 -21.36 -24.53 -2.97
CA PRO A 674 -22.61 -24.35 -2.24
C PRO A 674 -23.77 -24.23 -3.25
N GLY A 675 -24.73 -25.17 -3.21
CA GLY A 675 -25.97 -25.08 -3.98
C GLY A 675 -26.21 -26.16 -5.05
N ALA A 676 -25.28 -27.10 -5.26
CA ALA A 676 -25.57 -28.25 -6.12
C ALA A 676 -26.48 -29.26 -5.37
N PRO A 677 -27.68 -29.60 -5.89
CA PRO A 677 -28.47 -30.67 -5.29
C PRO A 677 -27.68 -31.97 -5.37
N ALA A 678 -27.69 -32.75 -4.28
CA ALA A 678 -27.04 -34.04 -4.21
C ALA A 678 -27.44 -34.91 -5.43
N PRO A 679 -26.49 -35.47 -6.19
CA PRO A 679 -26.87 -36.34 -7.29
C PRO A 679 -27.59 -37.56 -6.72
N ALA A 680 -28.86 -37.72 -7.09
CA ALA A 680 -29.54 -38.98 -6.92
C ALA A 680 -28.73 -40.04 -7.68
N ALA A 681 -28.43 -41.16 -7.01
CA ALA A 681 -27.70 -42.27 -7.59
C ALA A 681 -28.40 -42.76 -8.87
N ALA A 682 -27.84 -42.41 -10.03
CA ALA A 682 -28.28 -42.89 -11.33
C ALA A 682 -27.08 -43.45 -12.10
N GLN A 683 -27.30 -44.64 -12.63
CA GLN A 683 -26.35 -45.51 -13.30
C GLN A 683 -25.71 -44.87 -14.54
N SER A 684 -24.40 -45.09 -14.66
CA SER A 684 -23.56 -45.09 -15.87
C SER A 684 -24.19 -44.59 -17.17
N GLY A 685 -23.75 -43.41 -17.61
CA GLY A 685 -23.92 -42.90 -18.97
C GLY A 685 -22.93 -41.76 -19.20
N ALA A 686 -22.06 -41.92 -20.20
CA ALA A 686 -20.91 -41.07 -20.47
C ALA A 686 -21.25 -39.62 -20.85
N GLY A 687 -20.37 -38.69 -20.44
CA GLY A 687 -20.21 -37.37 -21.08
C GLY A 687 -20.63 -36.16 -20.23
N ALA A 688 -19.89 -35.85 -19.17
CA ALA A 688 -19.84 -34.51 -18.57
C ALA A 688 -18.53 -34.40 -17.76
N GLY A 689 -17.82 -33.27 -17.86
CA GLY A 689 -16.46 -33.07 -17.35
C GLY A 689 -16.29 -33.48 -15.89
N GLU A 690 -15.46 -34.49 -15.64
CA GLU A 690 -15.14 -34.95 -14.30
C GLU A 690 -14.24 -33.91 -13.60
N LEU A 691 -14.70 -33.51 -12.41
CA LEU A 691 -13.94 -32.73 -11.44
C LEU A 691 -12.75 -33.59 -10.97
N TRP A 692 -11.54 -33.06 -11.06
CA TRP A 692 -10.31 -33.75 -10.65
C TRP A 692 -10.40 -34.21 -9.19
N THR A 693 -10.04 -35.46 -8.90
CA THR A 693 -9.96 -36.01 -7.54
C THR A 693 -8.54 -36.49 -7.23
N PRO A 694 -8.04 -36.33 -5.99
CA PRO A 694 -6.62 -36.55 -5.69
C PRO A 694 -6.12 -38.01 -5.73
N ASP A 695 -7.00 -39.02 -5.79
CA ASP A 695 -6.63 -40.44 -5.61
C ASP A 695 -6.54 -41.27 -6.91
N GLY A 696 -6.13 -40.65 -8.02
CA GLY A 696 -5.95 -41.34 -9.31
C GLY A 696 -4.54 -41.89 -9.55
N GLY A 697 -4.06 -42.88 -8.76
CA GLY A 697 -2.70 -43.40 -8.90
C GLY A 697 -2.43 -44.82 -8.39
N SER A 698 -2.65 -45.81 -9.28
CA SER A 698 -2.21 -47.23 -9.27
C SER A 698 -2.82 -48.21 -8.23
N PRO A 699 -3.32 -49.39 -8.66
CA PRO A 699 -3.85 -50.42 -7.76
C PRO A 699 -2.72 -51.23 -7.12
N ALA A 700 -2.73 -51.34 -5.79
CA ALA A 700 -1.91 -52.32 -5.07
C ALA A 700 -2.39 -53.75 -5.40
N PRO A 701 -1.48 -54.73 -5.56
CA PRO A 701 -1.86 -56.08 -5.92
C PRO A 701 -2.45 -56.82 -4.71
N GLU A 702 -3.53 -57.59 -4.96
CA GLU A 702 -4.09 -58.55 -4.02
C GLU A 702 -3.05 -59.61 -3.63
N GLY A 703 -2.95 -59.88 -2.33
CA GLY A 703 -2.06 -60.89 -1.78
C GLY A 703 -2.35 -61.26 -0.32
N GLY A 704 -3.42 -62.02 -0.10
CA GLY A 704 -3.47 -63.17 0.81
C GLY A 704 -3.15 -63.01 2.32
N GLY A 705 -4.22 -62.94 3.11
CA GLY A 705 -4.51 -63.90 4.20
C GLY A 705 -3.68 -63.91 5.49
N GLY A 706 -4.35 -63.66 6.64
CA GLY A 706 -3.99 -64.34 7.90
C GLY A 706 -4.12 -63.51 9.19
N GLY A 707 -5.32 -63.53 9.79
CA GLY A 707 -5.58 -63.75 11.23
C GLY A 707 -4.90 -62.89 12.31
N GLY A 708 -5.75 -62.17 13.07
CA GLY A 708 -5.74 -62.26 14.54
C GLY A 708 -5.40 -61.00 15.35
N GLY A 709 -6.37 -60.55 16.16
CA GLY A 709 -6.08 -60.13 17.56
C GLY A 709 -5.99 -58.63 17.88
N ALA A 710 -7.11 -58.10 18.37
CA ALA A 710 -7.28 -57.20 19.52
C ALA A 710 -6.26 -56.08 19.85
N GLY A 711 -6.79 -54.85 20.00
CA GLY A 711 -6.49 -54.00 21.16
C GLY A 711 -6.15 -52.54 20.89
N GLY A 712 -6.94 -51.61 21.46
CA GLY A 712 -6.38 -50.40 22.07
C GLY A 712 -6.85 -49.04 21.53
N GLY A 713 -7.90 -48.50 22.16
CA GLY A 713 -7.85 -47.18 22.81
C GLY A 713 -7.78 -45.93 21.95
N GLY A 714 -8.90 -45.23 21.86
CA GLY A 714 -8.95 -43.84 21.39
C GLY A 714 -8.25 -42.86 22.35
N GLY A 715 -7.73 -41.78 21.77
CA GLY A 715 -7.22 -40.61 22.48
C GLY A 715 -7.63 -39.35 21.74
N LYS A 716 -8.60 -38.63 22.30
CA LYS A 716 -8.96 -37.26 21.93
C LYS A 716 -7.78 -36.34 22.29
N LEU A 717 -7.32 -35.52 21.35
CA LEU A 717 -6.47 -34.37 21.66
C LEU A 717 -7.22 -33.09 21.30
N TRP A 718 -7.24 -32.19 22.27
CA TRP A 718 -7.98 -30.93 22.36
C TRP A 718 -7.18 -29.80 21.71
N VAL A 719 -7.87 -28.87 21.03
CA VAL A 719 -7.29 -27.64 20.45
C VAL A 719 -7.89 -26.44 21.19
N PRO A 720 -7.09 -25.58 21.84
CA PRO A 720 -7.55 -24.30 22.37
C PRO A 720 -7.29 -23.11 21.44
N GLY A 721 -8.24 -22.16 21.44
CA GLY A 721 -7.95 -20.74 21.28
C GLY A 721 -8.61 -20.04 20.08
N MET A 722 -9.94 -19.88 20.13
CA MET A 722 -10.64 -18.75 19.54
C MET A 722 -11.21 -17.95 20.71
N ASP A 723 -10.63 -16.78 20.96
CA ASP A 723 -11.28 -15.57 21.46
C ASP A 723 -10.68 -14.42 20.65
#